data_AF-A0A8D9BVB8-F1
#
_entry.id   AF-A0A8D9BVB8-F1
#
_cell.length_a   1.000
_cell.length_b   1.000
_cell.length_c   1.000
_cell.angle_alpha   90.00
_cell.angle_beta   90.00
_cell.angle_gamma   90.00
#
_symmetry.space_group_name_H-M   'P 1'
#
loop_
_entity.id
_entity.type
_entity.pdbx_description
1 polymer ?
#
loop_
_entity_poly.entity_id
_entity_poly.type
_entity_poly.pdbx_seq_one_letter_code
_entity_poly.pdbx_strand_id
1 'polypeptide(L)'
;VEHLSLERFDTSESMKLLELFLSTLNEELLVLHQLQHTENDIQDQIDDIVDDIQLKQDKIVKLKNRVQEHDTNIQSLKEQVKSYEQDFAAIMKKLLSNAPVAYYKKVFEGRSKTNPEIVDQNVQNTIKNVEGVKSGRTPVAETRFQQVEIDECSDYTTSSEEEENIETEEKKRKEKGPKTEMKEEEVKDIDSYIRDEFDKPLGVDEKVKDAVLILRAERNNILDEIATIKRQKKELEEQINHLANSILYMRSNMATINEDLDEIIIDKQQKLNKVETTVVLKASQLRHGANSLNKCIALPSSQFYWLKNRNIELQKETLSQSKRFVGYEKTSSKIKADNLRLQEEYKTLLSQVNEATIKKYGRLVDIAYLEEAVLQALIHEVRMDVPNIVKSLENELDEKQKKLEQEKKDVFKLVKDRNQSFSELVDINKVKMKTEKEIDIIEFKKKLDKEKHTHSASDYKEDIAKLSAIYDKFRYEEELIVNELCELTYKGVRPPVKLPPMIKETKPKTKPKQIAMHTQLEHANNKIKEILKAMKSHEPNIEAYTAIIDDLKELYGLNMKGSDENVDDVIDSMIDLASETEESKIGVSNSEVIHATLSMLLMGIEQTESQLTITKDEVADDGVSTHSEENDADIIKVSVQPDEGEKDR
;
A
#
# COMPACT_ATOMS: atom_id res chain seq x y z
N VAL A 1 -72.78 -46.83 -16.57
CA VAL A 1 -71.96 -47.22 -15.39
C VAL A 1 -70.70 -47.93 -15.85
N GLU A 2 -70.81 -49.08 -16.52
CA GLU A 2 -69.67 -49.92 -16.95
C GLU A 2 -68.52 -49.16 -17.64
N HIS A 3 -68.84 -48.25 -18.56
CA HIS A 3 -67.84 -47.41 -19.24
C HIS A 3 -66.96 -46.58 -18.28
N LEU A 4 -67.54 -46.04 -17.20
CA LEU A 4 -66.83 -45.25 -16.19
C LEU A 4 -66.02 -46.13 -15.22
N SER A 5 -66.42 -47.38 -15.01
CA SER A 5 -65.58 -48.35 -14.28
C SER A 5 -64.40 -48.84 -15.11
N LEU A 6 -64.56 -48.97 -16.44
CA LEU A 6 -63.47 -49.30 -17.35
C LEU A 6 -62.43 -48.17 -17.41
N GLU A 7 -62.89 -46.93 -17.61
CA GLU A 7 -62.03 -45.74 -17.63
C GLU A 7 -61.28 -45.50 -16.30
N ARG A 8 -61.90 -45.83 -15.17
CA ARG A 8 -61.25 -45.84 -13.84
C ARG A 8 -60.22 -46.97 -13.66
N PHE A 9 -60.37 -48.08 -14.37
CA PHE A 9 -59.40 -49.17 -14.38
C PHE A 9 -58.19 -48.78 -15.24
N ASP A 10 -58.41 -48.35 -16.47
CA ASP A 10 -57.37 -47.92 -17.42
C ASP A 10 -56.51 -46.76 -16.89
N THR A 11 -57.11 -45.84 -16.12
CA THR A 11 -56.39 -44.74 -15.46
C THR A 11 -55.59 -45.22 -14.24
N SER A 12 -56.12 -46.16 -13.46
CA SER A 12 -55.38 -46.78 -12.34
C SER A 12 -54.19 -47.62 -12.83
N GLU A 13 -54.32 -48.31 -13.96
CA GLU A 13 -53.24 -49.11 -14.56
C GLU A 13 -52.15 -48.21 -15.17
N SER A 14 -52.52 -47.16 -15.90
CA SER A 14 -51.57 -46.13 -16.36
C SER A 14 -50.83 -45.46 -15.20
N MET A 15 -51.50 -45.16 -14.09
CA MET A 15 -50.88 -44.54 -12.92
C MET A 15 -49.82 -45.44 -12.30
N LYS A 16 -50.07 -46.75 -12.18
CA LYS A 16 -49.10 -47.74 -11.69
C LYS A 16 -47.90 -47.93 -12.61
N LEU A 17 -48.08 -47.86 -13.93
CA LEU A 17 -46.97 -47.91 -14.87
C LEU A 17 -46.05 -46.69 -14.70
N LEU A 18 -46.65 -45.50 -14.58
CA LEU A 18 -45.91 -44.25 -14.37
C LEU A 18 -45.18 -44.26 -13.02
N GLU A 19 -45.84 -44.75 -11.96
CA GLU A 19 -45.27 -44.95 -10.63
C GLU A 19 -44.07 -45.93 -10.66
N LEU A 20 -44.19 -47.06 -11.36
CA LEU A 20 -43.09 -48.03 -11.50
C LEU A 20 -41.90 -47.44 -12.28
N PHE A 21 -42.16 -46.77 -13.41
CA PHE A 21 -41.12 -46.12 -14.22
C PHE A 21 -40.41 -44.99 -13.46
N LEU A 22 -41.15 -44.21 -12.66
CA LEU A 22 -40.58 -43.20 -11.78
C LEU A 22 -39.77 -43.83 -10.64
N SER A 23 -40.15 -45.00 -10.10
CA SER A 23 -39.34 -45.74 -9.13
C SER A 23 -38.00 -46.17 -9.75
N THR A 24 -38.02 -46.84 -10.91
CA THR A 24 -36.80 -47.27 -11.61
C THR A 24 -35.88 -46.08 -11.91
N LEU A 25 -36.41 -44.98 -12.46
CA LEU A 25 -35.61 -43.80 -12.79
C LEU A 25 -35.07 -43.09 -11.54
N ASN A 26 -35.81 -43.11 -10.43
CA ASN A 26 -35.35 -42.59 -9.14
C ASN A 26 -34.28 -43.49 -8.50
N GLU A 27 -34.37 -44.81 -8.67
CA GLU A 27 -33.34 -45.77 -8.25
C GLU A 27 -32.04 -45.60 -9.06
N GLU A 28 -32.13 -45.48 -10.38
CA GLU A 28 -30.99 -45.15 -11.26
C GLU A 28 -30.33 -43.81 -10.85
N LEU A 29 -31.14 -42.76 -10.65
CA LEU A 29 -30.66 -41.43 -10.26
C LEU A 29 -30.01 -41.42 -8.87
N LEU A 30 -30.55 -42.19 -7.91
CA LEU A 30 -30.00 -42.30 -6.55
C LEU A 30 -28.66 -43.06 -6.55
N VAL A 31 -28.53 -44.14 -7.35
CA VAL A 31 -27.25 -44.83 -7.57
C VAL A 31 -26.22 -43.90 -8.20
N LEU A 32 -26.61 -43.15 -9.25
CA LEU A 32 -25.73 -42.19 -9.91
C LEU A 32 -25.26 -41.09 -8.94
N HIS A 33 -26.17 -40.47 -8.19
CA HIS A 33 -25.84 -39.39 -7.26
C HIS A 33 -24.93 -39.85 -6.12
N GLN A 34 -25.14 -41.05 -5.57
CA GLN A 34 -24.27 -41.57 -4.50
C GLN A 34 -22.84 -41.78 -4.99
N LEU A 35 -22.66 -42.32 -6.20
CA LEU A 35 -21.35 -42.67 -6.72
C LEU A 35 -20.64 -41.47 -7.36
N GLN A 36 -21.39 -40.52 -7.92
CA GLN A 36 -20.84 -39.24 -8.38
C GLN A 36 -20.24 -38.44 -7.22
N HIS A 37 -20.80 -38.52 -6.02
CA HIS A 37 -20.20 -37.88 -4.84
C HIS A 37 -18.84 -38.51 -4.52
N THR A 38 -18.74 -39.84 -4.45
CA THR A 38 -17.46 -40.51 -4.15
C THR A 38 -16.43 -40.39 -5.28
N GLU A 39 -16.88 -40.29 -6.52
CA GLU A 39 -16.04 -40.03 -7.71
C GLU A 39 -15.44 -38.62 -7.66
N ASN A 40 -16.24 -37.61 -7.31
CA ASN A 40 -15.75 -36.25 -7.03
C ASN A 40 -14.79 -36.23 -5.83
N ASP A 41 -15.15 -36.86 -4.70
CA ASP A 41 -14.34 -36.87 -3.48
C ASP A 41 -12.95 -37.50 -3.70
N ILE A 42 -12.82 -38.43 -4.65
CA ILE A 42 -11.53 -39.01 -5.08
C ILE A 42 -10.82 -38.11 -6.09
N GLN A 43 -11.53 -37.49 -7.04
CA GLN A 43 -10.92 -36.54 -7.98
C GLN A 43 -10.30 -35.34 -7.25
N ASP A 44 -10.99 -34.78 -6.25
CA ASP A 44 -10.49 -33.70 -5.40
C ASP A 44 -9.17 -34.11 -4.69
N GLN A 45 -9.08 -35.37 -4.22
CA GLN A 45 -7.85 -35.92 -3.62
C GLN A 45 -6.72 -36.13 -4.62
N ILE A 46 -7.03 -36.48 -5.88
CA ILE A 46 -6.03 -36.57 -6.95
C ILE A 46 -5.48 -35.17 -7.27
N ASP A 47 -6.36 -34.19 -7.40
CA ASP A 47 -6.01 -32.81 -7.75
C ASP A 47 -5.17 -32.14 -6.64
N ASP A 48 -5.54 -32.33 -5.35
CA ASP A 48 -4.71 -31.94 -4.18
C ASP A 48 -3.27 -32.49 -4.28
N ILE A 49 -3.12 -33.77 -4.67
CA ILE A 49 -1.80 -34.41 -4.79
C ILE A 49 -1.04 -33.90 -6.02
N VAL A 50 -1.73 -33.55 -7.12
CA VAL A 50 -1.12 -32.92 -8.31
C VAL A 50 -0.54 -31.56 -7.94
N ASP A 51 -1.28 -30.72 -7.22
CA ASP A 51 -0.82 -29.40 -6.78
C ASP A 51 0.35 -29.48 -5.79
N ASP A 52 0.29 -30.38 -4.81
CA ASP A 52 1.39 -30.58 -3.84
C ASP A 52 2.66 -31.21 -4.49
N ILE A 53 2.49 -31.95 -5.59
CA ILE A 53 3.58 -32.35 -6.50
C ILE A 53 4.14 -31.14 -7.25
N GLN A 54 3.30 -30.27 -7.82
CA GLN A 54 3.75 -29.10 -8.59
C GLN A 54 4.50 -28.10 -7.71
N LEU A 55 3.98 -27.80 -6.52
CA LEU A 55 4.62 -26.93 -5.52
C LEU A 55 6.03 -27.42 -5.15
N LYS A 56 6.23 -28.74 -5.02
CA LYS A 56 7.55 -29.34 -4.72
C LYS A 56 8.46 -29.38 -5.95
N GLN A 57 7.93 -29.50 -7.17
CA GLN A 57 8.71 -29.32 -8.40
C GLN A 57 9.24 -27.88 -8.52
N ASP A 58 8.41 -26.87 -8.30
CA ASP A 58 8.80 -25.46 -8.30
C ASP A 58 9.87 -25.16 -7.23
N LYS A 59 9.75 -25.78 -6.05
CA LYS A 59 10.76 -25.70 -4.98
C LYS A 59 12.09 -26.33 -5.41
N ILE A 60 12.07 -27.47 -6.11
CA ILE A 60 13.28 -28.08 -6.68
C ILE A 60 13.92 -27.17 -7.73
N VAL A 61 13.15 -26.51 -8.60
CA VAL A 61 13.70 -25.55 -9.59
C VAL A 61 14.39 -24.38 -8.88
N LYS A 62 13.74 -23.78 -7.87
CA LYS A 62 14.32 -22.69 -7.06
C LYS A 62 15.60 -23.12 -6.35
N LEU A 63 15.68 -24.35 -5.83
CA LEU A 63 16.90 -24.88 -5.22
C LEU A 63 18.02 -25.16 -6.24
N LYS A 64 17.69 -25.71 -7.42
CA LYS A 64 18.66 -25.94 -8.51
C LYS A 64 19.32 -24.63 -8.97
N ASN A 65 18.56 -23.56 -9.09
CA ASN A 65 19.09 -22.24 -9.47
C ASN A 65 20.11 -21.73 -8.42
N ARG A 66 19.86 -21.93 -7.12
CA ARG A 66 20.80 -21.59 -6.05
C ARG A 66 22.05 -22.49 -6.02
N VAL A 67 21.93 -23.76 -6.40
CA VAL A 67 23.09 -24.65 -6.59
C VAL A 67 23.98 -24.14 -7.75
N GLN A 68 23.37 -23.68 -8.86
CA GLN A 68 24.09 -23.08 -9.98
C GLN A 68 24.77 -21.75 -9.61
N GLU A 69 24.11 -20.90 -8.82
CA GLU A 69 24.69 -19.68 -8.25
C GLU A 69 25.93 -19.98 -7.38
N HIS A 70 25.84 -21.00 -6.52
CA HIS A 70 26.98 -21.46 -5.73
C HIS A 70 28.12 -22.02 -6.59
N ASP A 71 27.84 -22.70 -7.72
CA ASP A 71 28.88 -23.11 -8.67
C ASP A 71 29.57 -21.92 -9.34
N THR A 72 28.84 -20.86 -9.74
CA THR A 72 29.44 -19.65 -10.32
C THR A 72 30.30 -18.90 -9.30
N ASN A 73 29.87 -18.83 -8.03
CA ASN A 73 30.65 -18.22 -6.95
C ASN A 73 31.89 -19.07 -6.61
N ILE A 74 31.76 -20.39 -6.59
CA ILE A 74 32.91 -21.31 -6.47
C ILE A 74 33.88 -21.16 -7.65
N GLN A 75 33.42 -20.80 -8.85
CA GLN A 75 34.30 -20.51 -9.99
C GLN A 75 35.02 -19.17 -9.85
N SER A 76 34.32 -18.07 -9.53
CA SER A 76 34.95 -16.75 -9.40
C SER A 76 35.99 -16.72 -8.29
N LEU A 77 35.72 -17.36 -7.14
CA LEU A 77 36.69 -17.51 -6.05
C LEU A 77 37.92 -18.35 -6.45
N LYS A 78 37.75 -19.41 -7.27
CA LYS A 78 38.91 -20.15 -7.85
C LYS A 78 39.74 -19.27 -8.79
N GLU A 79 39.12 -18.32 -9.49
CA GLU A 79 39.81 -17.39 -10.38
C GLU A 79 40.57 -16.32 -9.58
N GLN A 80 40.04 -15.86 -8.45
CA GLN A 80 40.79 -15.04 -7.48
C GLN A 80 42.00 -15.80 -6.92
N VAL A 81 41.85 -17.06 -6.49
CA VAL A 81 42.98 -17.90 -6.03
C VAL A 81 44.09 -17.99 -7.09
N LYS A 82 43.74 -18.17 -8.36
CA LYS A 82 44.71 -18.14 -9.48
C LYS A 82 45.39 -16.78 -9.66
N SER A 83 44.74 -15.67 -9.32
CA SER A 83 45.37 -14.35 -9.33
C SER A 83 46.44 -14.26 -8.25
N TYR A 84 46.12 -14.63 -7.00
CA TYR A 84 47.09 -14.65 -5.90
C TYR A 84 48.28 -15.58 -6.17
N GLU A 85 48.07 -16.72 -6.85
CA GLU A 85 49.15 -17.59 -7.32
C GLU A 85 50.03 -16.93 -8.41
N GLN A 86 49.44 -16.14 -9.31
CA GLN A 86 50.18 -15.36 -10.33
C GLN A 86 50.95 -14.19 -9.71
N ASP A 87 50.36 -13.47 -8.76
CA ASP A 87 51.02 -12.36 -8.04
C ASP A 87 52.18 -12.88 -7.19
N PHE A 88 52.00 -14.00 -6.48
CA PHE A 88 53.09 -14.73 -5.83
C PHE A 88 54.19 -15.10 -6.84
N ALA A 89 53.84 -15.72 -7.97
CA ALA A 89 54.82 -16.06 -9.01
C ALA A 89 55.55 -14.83 -9.59
N ALA A 90 54.87 -13.69 -9.71
CA ALA A 90 55.44 -12.42 -10.16
C ALA A 90 56.41 -11.81 -9.15
N ILE A 91 56.14 -11.94 -7.84
CA ILE A 91 57.09 -11.59 -6.76
C ILE A 91 58.30 -12.52 -6.83
N MET A 92 58.09 -13.83 -6.89
CA MET A 92 59.19 -14.81 -6.96
C MET A 92 60.08 -14.62 -8.20
N LYS A 93 59.51 -14.21 -9.33
CA LYS A 93 60.26 -13.89 -10.57
C LYS A 93 61.12 -12.62 -10.47
N LYS A 94 60.76 -11.66 -9.61
CA LYS A 94 61.57 -10.44 -9.35
C LYS A 94 62.78 -10.71 -8.44
N LEU A 95 62.73 -11.77 -7.63
CA LEU A 95 63.77 -12.16 -6.67
C LEU A 95 64.90 -12.96 -7.35
N LEU A 96 65.66 -12.28 -8.20
CA LEU A 96 66.70 -12.93 -9.01
C LEU A 96 67.88 -13.48 -8.18
N SER A 97 68.31 -14.67 -8.61
CA SER A 97 69.64 -15.30 -8.49
C SER A 97 70.26 -15.68 -7.14
N ASN A 98 69.72 -15.34 -5.95
CA ASN A 98 70.26 -15.89 -4.67
C ASN A 98 69.25 -16.10 -3.52
N ALA A 99 67.97 -15.77 -3.68
CA ALA A 99 66.98 -15.90 -2.61
C ALA A 99 66.53 -17.36 -2.36
N PRO A 100 66.12 -17.74 -1.13
CA PRO A 100 65.62 -19.08 -0.82
C PRO A 100 64.18 -19.29 -1.35
N VAL A 101 64.03 -19.41 -2.68
CA VAL A 101 62.74 -19.57 -3.38
C VAL A 101 61.91 -20.72 -2.82
N ALA A 102 62.54 -21.85 -2.47
CA ALA A 102 61.88 -23.00 -1.87
C ALA A 102 61.28 -22.72 -0.48
N TYR A 103 61.88 -21.82 0.32
CA TYR A 103 61.35 -21.42 1.61
C TYR A 103 60.06 -20.61 1.45
N TYR A 104 60.08 -19.54 0.63
CA TYR A 104 58.88 -18.74 0.37
C TYR A 104 57.77 -19.57 -0.28
N LYS A 105 58.12 -20.55 -1.15
CA LYS A 105 57.15 -21.49 -1.71
C LYS A 105 56.53 -22.39 -0.63
N LYS A 106 57.32 -23.00 0.26
CA LYS A 106 56.82 -23.78 1.42
C LYS A 106 55.90 -22.93 2.31
N VAL A 107 56.31 -21.71 2.62
CA VAL A 107 55.52 -20.76 3.44
C VAL A 107 54.21 -20.39 2.74
N PHE A 108 54.21 -20.13 1.43
CA PHE A 108 52.98 -19.83 0.69
C PHE A 108 52.06 -21.05 0.60
N GLU A 109 52.55 -22.22 0.15
CA GLU A 109 51.74 -23.43 -0.04
C GLU A 109 51.21 -24.03 1.28
N GLY A 110 51.86 -23.74 2.40
CA GLY A 110 51.39 -24.18 3.71
C GLY A 110 50.01 -23.63 4.06
N ARG A 111 49.03 -24.52 4.30
CA ARG A 111 47.77 -24.13 4.94
C ARG A 111 48.04 -23.69 6.38
N SER A 112 47.37 -22.65 6.83
CA SER A 112 47.23 -22.37 8.26
C SER A 112 46.41 -23.50 8.88
N LYS A 113 46.96 -24.26 9.84
CA LYS A 113 46.24 -25.31 10.58
C LYS A 113 45.29 -24.73 11.65
N THR A 114 44.61 -23.63 11.33
CA THR A 114 43.52 -23.04 12.11
C THR A 114 42.25 -23.86 11.88
N ASN A 115 42.17 -25.02 12.55
CA ASN A 115 41.15 -26.05 12.28
C ASN A 115 39.71 -25.53 12.49
N PRO A 116 38.87 -25.40 11.43
CA PRO A 116 37.50 -24.88 11.58
C PRO A 116 36.53 -25.89 12.23
N GLU A 117 36.81 -27.19 12.13
CA GLU A 117 35.82 -28.25 12.43
C GLU A 117 35.47 -28.38 13.93
N ILE A 118 36.26 -27.74 14.80
CA ILE A 118 36.01 -27.71 16.26
C ILE A 118 34.82 -26.77 16.60
N VAL A 119 34.44 -25.85 15.72
CA VAL A 119 33.31 -24.92 15.94
C VAL A 119 31.97 -25.54 15.51
N ASP A 120 31.94 -26.28 14.39
CA ASP A 120 30.71 -26.78 13.76
C ASP A 120 29.94 -27.82 14.61
N GLN A 121 30.63 -28.60 15.45
CA GLN A 121 29.99 -29.68 16.23
C GLN A 121 28.96 -29.18 17.25
N ASN A 122 29.02 -27.92 17.69
CA ASN A 122 28.01 -27.33 18.57
C ASN A 122 26.73 -26.91 17.82
N VAL A 123 26.81 -26.64 16.52
CA VAL A 123 25.65 -26.19 15.72
C VAL A 123 24.73 -27.38 15.39
N GLN A 124 25.29 -28.49 14.90
CA GLN A 124 24.49 -29.67 14.52
C GLN A 124 23.76 -30.33 15.71
N ASN A 125 24.31 -30.23 16.92
CA ASN A 125 23.67 -30.74 18.14
C ASN A 125 22.50 -29.86 18.62
N THR A 126 22.41 -28.61 18.18
CA THR A 126 21.32 -27.70 18.57
C THR A 126 20.05 -27.95 17.74
N ILE A 127 20.20 -28.18 16.43
CA ILE A 127 19.07 -28.38 15.50
C ILE A 127 18.28 -29.65 15.81
N LYS A 128 18.95 -30.74 16.22
CA LYS A 128 18.32 -32.04 16.52
C LYS A 128 17.41 -32.07 17.77
N ASN A 129 17.35 -30.99 18.55
CA ASN A 129 16.58 -30.94 19.81
C ASN A 129 15.24 -30.20 19.69
N VAL A 130 14.86 -29.68 18.51
CA VAL A 130 13.63 -28.87 18.34
C VAL A 130 12.43 -29.69 17.85
N GLU A 131 12.63 -30.72 17.01
CA GLU A 131 11.54 -31.53 16.44
C GLU A 131 11.05 -32.67 17.37
N GLY A 132 10.87 -32.35 18.65
CA GLY A 132 10.45 -33.27 19.72
C GLY A 132 8.96 -33.63 19.75
N VAL A 133 8.25 -33.60 18.60
CA VAL A 133 6.80 -33.87 18.52
C VAL A 133 6.53 -35.30 18.04
N LYS A 134 5.69 -36.02 18.77
CA LYS A 134 5.44 -37.45 18.56
C LYS A 134 4.35 -37.68 17.51
N SER A 135 4.67 -38.38 16.43
CA SER A 135 3.70 -39.17 15.65
C SER A 135 4.17 -40.63 15.59
N GLY A 136 3.22 -41.57 15.53
CA GLY A 136 3.51 -43.00 15.64
C GLY A 136 3.96 -43.62 14.31
N ARG A 137 5.07 -44.36 14.31
CA ARG A 137 5.45 -45.23 13.19
C ARG A 137 4.73 -46.57 13.28
N THR A 138 3.96 -46.91 12.25
CA THR A 138 3.77 -48.31 11.83
C THR A 138 4.99 -48.77 11.00
N PRO A 139 5.31 -50.07 10.96
CA PRO A 139 6.43 -50.58 10.17
C PRO A 139 6.00 -50.85 8.72
N VAL A 140 6.52 -50.07 7.78
CA VAL A 140 6.43 -50.37 6.33
C VAL A 140 7.72 -51.09 5.89
N ALA A 141 7.59 -52.07 5.00
CA ALA A 141 8.71 -52.91 4.56
C ALA A 141 9.72 -52.15 3.68
N GLU A 142 11.01 -52.46 3.84
CA GLU A 142 12.12 -51.80 3.16
C GLU A 142 12.38 -52.44 1.77
N THR A 143 11.47 -52.19 0.82
CA THR A 143 11.54 -52.77 -0.53
C THR A 143 12.68 -52.15 -1.35
N ARG A 144 13.76 -52.93 -1.52
CA ARG A 144 14.98 -52.50 -2.20
C ARG A 144 14.83 -52.51 -3.72
N PHE A 145 14.25 -51.45 -4.28
CA PHE A 145 14.19 -51.25 -5.73
C PHE A 145 15.60 -51.21 -6.35
N GLN A 146 15.79 -52.01 -7.40
CA GLN A 146 16.94 -51.88 -8.29
C GLN A 146 16.68 -50.74 -9.28
N GLN A 147 17.74 -50.08 -9.73
CA GLN A 147 17.64 -49.09 -10.80
C GLN A 147 17.32 -49.80 -12.11
N VAL A 148 16.19 -49.46 -12.73
CA VAL A 148 15.85 -49.84 -14.09
C VAL A 148 16.09 -48.62 -14.97
N GLU A 149 17.03 -48.74 -15.91
CA GLU A 149 17.17 -47.79 -17.00
C GLU A 149 16.01 -48.03 -17.99
N ILE A 150 15.23 -47.00 -18.29
CA ILE A 150 14.11 -47.07 -19.23
C ILE A 150 14.61 -46.55 -20.58
N ASP A 151 14.99 -47.48 -21.46
CA ASP A 151 15.11 -47.21 -22.89
C ASP A 151 13.72 -47.13 -23.54
N GLU A 152 13.57 -46.23 -24.51
CA GLU A 152 12.34 -46.08 -25.30
C GLU A 152 12.22 -47.22 -26.33
N CYS A 153 11.16 -48.04 -26.27
CA CYS A 153 10.68 -48.77 -27.45
C CYS A 153 9.21 -49.20 -27.34
N SER A 154 8.65 -49.66 -28.46
CA SER A 154 7.21 -49.76 -28.71
C SER A 154 6.64 -51.19 -28.72
N ASP A 155 5.32 -51.22 -28.87
CA ASP A 155 4.48 -52.28 -29.45
C ASP A 155 3.85 -53.36 -28.56
N TYR A 156 2.71 -53.84 -29.06
CA TYR A 156 1.72 -54.71 -28.40
C TYR A 156 2.20 -56.15 -28.23
N THR A 157 1.77 -56.83 -27.15
CA THR A 157 0.82 -57.97 -27.28
C THR A 157 0.25 -58.45 -25.94
N THR A 158 -0.89 -59.13 -26.00
CA THR A 158 -1.62 -59.75 -24.88
C THR A 158 -1.26 -61.24 -24.70
N SER A 159 -1.19 -61.77 -23.47
CA SER A 159 -1.64 -63.15 -23.15
C SER A 159 -1.63 -63.48 -21.65
N SER A 160 -2.76 -64.02 -21.18
CA SER A 160 -2.98 -65.07 -20.16
C SER A 160 -1.89 -65.57 -19.18
N GLU A 161 -2.31 -65.58 -17.90
CA GLU A 161 -2.48 -66.77 -17.00
C GLU A 161 -1.33 -67.43 -16.21
N GLU A 162 -1.81 -68.10 -15.16
CA GLU A 162 -1.26 -69.18 -14.33
C GLU A 162 -0.43 -68.88 -13.06
N GLU A 163 -0.65 -69.76 -12.08
CA GLU A 163 -0.24 -69.71 -10.68
C GLU A 163 1.03 -70.55 -10.45
N GLU A 164 1.79 -70.31 -9.38
CA GLU A 164 2.08 -71.40 -8.42
C GLU A 164 2.67 -70.92 -7.08
N ASN A 165 2.56 -71.76 -6.06
CA ASN A 165 3.28 -71.64 -4.79
C ASN A 165 4.75 -72.07 -4.94
N ILE A 166 5.60 -71.73 -3.96
CA ILE A 166 6.37 -72.76 -3.23
C ILE A 166 6.93 -72.23 -1.90
N GLU A 167 7.06 -73.15 -0.94
CA GLU A 167 7.43 -72.90 0.45
C GLU A 167 8.94 -72.66 0.69
N THR A 168 9.23 -71.96 1.79
CA THR A 168 10.38 -72.15 2.72
C THR A 168 11.82 -72.25 2.19
N GLU A 169 12.69 -71.46 2.80
CA GLU A 169 13.93 -71.99 3.40
C GLU A 169 14.19 -71.30 4.73
N GLU A 170 14.54 -72.07 5.77
CA GLU A 170 14.78 -71.58 7.13
C GLU A 170 16.18 -72.02 7.54
N LYS A 171 17.11 -71.11 7.90
CA LYS A 171 18.04 -71.24 9.05
C LYS A 171 19.20 -70.21 9.13
N LYS A 172 19.38 -69.71 10.36
CA LYS A 172 20.66 -69.54 11.12
C LYS A 172 21.63 -68.37 10.84
N ARG A 173 21.98 -67.73 11.98
CA ARG A 173 23.30 -67.19 12.41
C ARG A 173 23.74 -65.83 11.82
N LYS A 174 24.36 -64.92 12.60
CA LYS A 174 24.81 -64.93 14.01
C LYS A 174 24.48 -63.60 14.69
N GLU A 175 24.24 -63.63 16.00
CA GLU A 175 24.51 -62.47 16.86
C GLU A 175 26.02 -62.15 16.85
N LYS A 176 26.37 -60.87 16.66
CA LYS A 176 27.61 -60.28 17.14
C LYS A 176 27.45 -58.77 17.35
N GLY A 177 27.29 -58.36 18.61
CA GLY A 177 28.15 -57.28 19.11
C GLY A 177 29.60 -57.79 19.29
N PRO A 178 30.53 -56.99 19.85
CA PRO A 178 30.28 -55.74 20.59
C PRO A 178 31.30 -54.64 20.20
N LYS A 179 31.58 -53.74 21.15
CA LYS A 179 32.77 -52.86 21.29
C LYS A 179 32.77 -51.50 20.58
N THR A 180 32.44 -50.50 21.40
CA THR A 180 33.31 -49.33 21.60
C THR A 180 34.78 -49.72 21.75
N GLU A 181 35.64 -49.24 20.86
CA GLU A 181 37.07 -49.01 21.10
C GLU A 181 37.42 -47.63 20.52
N MET A 182 37.42 -46.59 21.36
CA MET A 182 37.87 -45.25 20.95
C MET A 182 39.40 -45.26 20.85
N LYS A 183 39.93 -44.96 19.65
CA LYS A 183 41.38 -44.82 19.45
C LYS A 183 41.83 -43.38 19.73
N GLU A 184 42.19 -43.10 20.97
CA GLU A 184 42.88 -41.86 21.36
C GLU A 184 44.37 -41.88 20.96
N GLU A 185 44.68 -42.09 19.67
CA GLU A 185 46.06 -42.21 19.17
C GLU A 185 46.36 -41.33 17.94
N GLU A 186 45.99 -40.04 17.95
CA GLU A 186 46.41 -39.11 16.88
C GLU A 186 46.69 -37.65 17.30
N VAL A 187 46.83 -37.37 18.60
CA VAL A 187 46.93 -35.99 19.14
C VAL A 187 48.37 -35.53 19.44
N LYS A 188 49.39 -36.37 19.22
CA LYS A 188 50.78 -36.07 19.63
C LYS A 188 51.75 -35.57 18.55
N ASP A 189 51.40 -35.65 17.26
CA ASP A 189 52.29 -35.26 16.14
C ASP A 189 51.93 -33.92 15.45
N ILE A 190 51.10 -33.10 16.09
CA ILE A 190 50.81 -31.74 15.60
C ILE A 190 51.93 -30.76 15.99
N ASP A 191 52.52 -30.94 17.19
CA ASP A 191 53.48 -29.99 17.78
C ASP A 191 54.94 -30.19 17.31
N SER A 192 55.23 -31.32 16.66
CA SER A 192 56.51 -31.61 15.99
C SER A 192 56.66 -30.82 14.69
N TYR A 193 55.59 -30.72 13.89
CA TYR A 193 55.65 -30.17 12.53
C TYR A 193 55.67 -28.63 12.43
N ILE A 194 55.29 -27.90 13.49
CA ILE A 194 55.19 -26.43 13.48
C ILE A 194 56.58 -25.76 13.62
N ARG A 195 57.55 -26.47 14.21
CA ARG A 195 58.90 -25.93 14.49
C ARG A 195 59.72 -25.77 13.19
N ASP A 196 59.49 -26.64 12.21
CA ASP A 196 60.15 -26.69 10.90
C ASP A 196 59.71 -25.60 9.88
N GLU A 197 58.82 -24.66 10.25
CA GLU A 197 58.54 -23.45 9.43
C GLU A 197 59.39 -22.22 9.83
N PHE A 198 60.10 -22.24 10.97
CA PHE A 198 60.65 -21.01 11.57
C PHE A 198 62.18 -20.88 11.65
N ASP A 199 62.96 -21.90 11.27
CA ASP A 199 64.41 -21.78 11.09
C ASP A 199 64.73 -20.89 9.88
N LYS A 200 64.78 -19.58 10.13
CA LYS A 200 64.97 -18.52 9.13
C LYS A 200 66.32 -18.68 8.41
N PRO A 201 66.36 -19.05 7.12
CA PRO A 201 67.63 -19.13 6.41
C PRO A 201 68.24 -17.74 6.27
N LEU A 202 69.58 -17.66 6.36
CA LEU A 202 70.29 -16.38 6.25
C LEU A 202 70.04 -15.78 4.86
N GLY A 203 69.61 -14.51 4.82
CA GLY A 203 69.27 -13.79 3.58
C GLY A 203 67.77 -13.68 3.25
N VAL A 204 66.87 -14.10 4.15
CA VAL A 204 65.43 -13.76 4.03
C VAL A 204 65.20 -12.27 4.28
N ASP A 205 64.62 -11.58 3.30
CA ASP A 205 64.11 -10.21 3.43
C ASP A 205 62.76 -10.24 4.15
N GLU A 206 62.65 -9.52 5.27
CA GLU A 206 61.41 -9.38 6.04
C GLU A 206 60.25 -8.89 5.17
N LYS A 207 60.48 -7.93 4.27
CA LYS A 207 59.41 -7.33 3.45
C LYS A 207 58.82 -8.32 2.45
N VAL A 208 59.65 -9.20 1.91
CA VAL A 208 59.22 -10.29 1.02
C VAL A 208 58.45 -11.34 1.82
N LYS A 209 58.95 -11.70 3.00
CA LYS A 209 58.28 -12.65 3.90
C LYS A 209 56.89 -12.15 4.29
N ASP A 210 56.76 -10.88 4.68
CA ASP A 210 55.49 -10.29 5.10
C ASP A 210 54.49 -10.23 3.94
N ALA A 211 54.92 -9.84 2.74
CA ALA A 211 54.07 -9.88 1.54
C ALA A 211 53.60 -11.30 1.19
N VAL A 212 54.48 -12.31 1.31
CA VAL A 212 54.12 -13.72 1.09
C VAL A 212 53.17 -14.24 2.18
N LEU A 213 53.27 -13.76 3.42
CA LEU A 213 52.33 -14.09 4.50
C LEU A 213 50.94 -13.45 4.31
N ILE A 214 50.87 -12.23 3.79
CA ILE A 214 49.60 -11.58 3.40
C ILE A 214 48.92 -12.39 2.29
N LEU A 215 49.64 -12.70 1.20
CA LEU A 215 49.10 -13.52 0.11
C LEU A 215 48.72 -14.95 0.56
N ARG A 216 49.45 -15.54 1.52
CA ARG A 216 49.09 -16.82 2.17
C ARG A 216 47.75 -16.71 2.90
N ALA A 217 47.54 -15.62 3.65
CA ALA A 217 46.32 -15.39 4.42
C ALA A 217 45.11 -15.13 3.52
N GLU A 218 45.23 -14.21 2.55
CA GLU A 218 44.16 -13.87 1.60
C GLU A 218 43.71 -15.10 0.79
N ARG A 219 44.67 -15.87 0.26
CA ARG A 219 44.36 -17.12 -0.44
C ARG A 219 43.74 -18.17 0.48
N ASN A 220 44.19 -18.31 1.72
CA ASN A 220 43.61 -19.29 2.65
C ASN A 220 42.16 -18.92 3.02
N ASN A 221 41.87 -17.63 3.30
CA ASN A 221 40.51 -17.16 3.56
C ASN A 221 39.54 -17.54 2.42
N ILE A 222 39.96 -17.33 1.17
CA ILE A 222 39.17 -17.68 -0.01
C ILE A 222 39.05 -19.21 -0.20
N LEU A 223 40.08 -20.00 0.14
CA LEU A 223 39.99 -21.46 0.12
C LEU A 223 39.00 -22.00 1.18
N ASP A 224 38.92 -21.35 2.34
CA ASP A 224 37.97 -21.68 3.39
C ASP A 224 36.54 -21.21 3.01
N GLU A 225 36.37 -20.07 2.34
CA GLU A 225 35.10 -19.62 1.75
C GLU A 225 34.60 -20.58 0.64
N ILE A 226 35.50 -21.03 -0.23
CA ILE A 226 35.20 -22.10 -1.21
C ILE A 226 34.77 -23.39 -0.49
N ALA A 227 35.28 -23.66 0.72
CA ALA A 227 34.88 -24.83 1.50
C ALA A 227 33.49 -24.66 2.16
N THR A 228 33.16 -23.47 2.67
CA THR A 228 31.82 -23.20 3.23
C THR A 228 30.73 -23.20 2.15
N ILE A 229 30.96 -22.57 1.00
CA ILE A 229 29.99 -22.57 -0.12
C ILE A 229 29.81 -23.99 -0.68
N LYS A 230 30.85 -24.83 -0.72
CA LYS A 230 30.71 -26.26 -1.06
C LYS A 230 29.86 -27.05 -0.07
N ARG A 231 29.99 -26.78 1.23
CA ARG A 231 29.13 -27.41 2.27
C ARG A 231 27.68 -27.00 2.06
N GLN A 232 27.41 -25.72 1.85
CA GLN A 232 26.06 -25.19 1.55
C GLN A 232 25.46 -25.77 0.27
N LYS A 233 26.24 -25.83 -0.84
CA LYS A 233 25.80 -26.49 -2.07
C LYS A 233 25.38 -27.95 -1.83
N LYS A 234 26.19 -28.73 -1.12
CA LYS A 234 25.88 -30.15 -0.81
C LYS A 234 24.59 -30.28 0.01
N GLU A 235 24.34 -29.37 0.93
CA GLU A 235 23.08 -29.34 1.70
C GLU A 235 21.87 -29.06 0.79
N LEU A 236 21.98 -28.12 -0.16
CA LEU A 236 20.92 -27.86 -1.15
C LEU A 236 20.69 -29.07 -2.08
N GLU A 237 21.76 -29.77 -2.49
CA GLU A 237 21.65 -31.02 -3.26
C GLU A 237 20.94 -32.13 -2.47
N GLU A 238 21.21 -32.26 -1.17
CA GLU A 238 20.50 -33.18 -0.27
C GLU A 238 19.01 -32.80 -0.11
N GLN A 239 18.68 -31.51 -0.01
CA GLN A 239 17.30 -31.02 0.01
C GLN A 239 16.55 -31.29 -1.31
N ILE A 240 17.22 -31.12 -2.46
CA ILE A 240 16.65 -31.46 -3.78
C ILE A 240 16.33 -32.95 -3.87
N ASN A 241 17.26 -33.82 -3.43
CA ASN A 241 17.05 -35.27 -3.45
C ASN A 241 15.93 -35.72 -2.50
N HIS A 242 15.80 -35.08 -1.33
CA HIS A 242 14.69 -35.34 -0.40
C HIS A 242 13.33 -34.98 -1.02
N LEU A 243 13.21 -33.81 -1.67
CA LEU A 243 11.99 -33.39 -2.36
C LEU A 243 11.66 -34.30 -3.56
N ALA A 244 12.67 -34.73 -4.31
CA ALA A 244 12.48 -35.66 -5.44
C ALA A 244 11.91 -37.01 -4.96
N ASN A 245 12.46 -37.56 -3.86
CA ASN A 245 11.94 -38.78 -3.24
C ASN A 245 10.51 -38.60 -2.69
N SER A 246 10.17 -37.42 -2.15
CA SER A 246 8.80 -37.10 -1.74
C SER A 246 7.84 -37.07 -2.93
N ILE A 247 8.25 -36.54 -4.09
CA ILE A 247 7.43 -36.54 -5.32
C ILE A 247 7.21 -37.97 -5.84
N LEU A 248 8.24 -38.83 -5.79
CA LEU A 248 8.09 -40.25 -6.16
C LEU A 248 7.09 -40.98 -5.26
N TYR A 249 7.15 -40.76 -3.95
CA TYR A 249 6.17 -41.30 -3.00
C TYR A 249 4.74 -40.83 -3.31
N MET A 250 4.54 -39.53 -3.54
CA MET A 250 3.21 -38.98 -3.86
C MET A 250 2.66 -39.49 -5.20
N ARG A 251 3.52 -39.69 -6.21
CA ARG A 251 3.11 -40.33 -7.47
C ARG A 251 2.69 -41.79 -7.27
N SER A 252 3.33 -42.53 -6.37
CA SER A 252 2.90 -43.88 -6.00
C SER A 252 1.55 -43.88 -5.27
N ASN A 253 1.29 -42.87 -4.43
CA ASN A 253 0.01 -42.70 -3.73
C ASN A 253 -1.12 -42.26 -4.68
N MET A 254 -0.80 -41.40 -5.65
CA MET A 254 -1.71 -41.01 -6.72
C MET A 254 -2.10 -42.22 -7.59
N ALA A 255 -1.14 -43.11 -7.91
CA ALA A 255 -1.43 -44.32 -8.67
C ALA A 255 -2.45 -45.22 -7.97
N THR A 256 -2.28 -45.51 -6.68
CA THR A 256 -3.26 -46.31 -5.92
C THR A 256 -4.63 -45.64 -5.81
N ILE A 257 -4.69 -44.31 -5.71
CA ILE A 257 -5.97 -43.57 -5.69
C ILE A 257 -6.67 -43.58 -7.07
N ASN A 258 -5.91 -43.68 -8.18
CA ASN A 258 -6.49 -43.91 -9.51
C ASN A 258 -7.00 -45.35 -9.66
N GLU A 259 -6.33 -46.35 -9.05
CA GLU A 259 -6.83 -47.73 -8.99
C GLU A 259 -8.15 -47.80 -8.18
N ASP A 260 -8.25 -47.10 -7.03
CA ASP A 260 -9.50 -46.95 -6.27
C ASP A 260 -10.62 -46.27 -7.10
N LEU A 261 -10.28 -45.27 -7.92
CA LEU A 261 -11.23 -44.58 -8.81
C LEU A 261 -11.78 -45.51 -9.89
N ASP A 262 -10.92 -46.31 -10.54
CA ASP A 262 -11.31 -47.30 -11.53
C ASP A 262 -12.20 -48.40 -10.91
N GLU A 263 -11.94 -48.85 -9.68
CA GLU A 263 -12.85 -49.76 -8.95
C GLU A 263 -14.24 -49.15 -8.73
N ILE A 264 -14.33 -47.86 -8.35
CA ILE A 264 -15.61 -47.16 -8.20
C ILE A 264 -16.33 -47.02 -9.54
N ILE A 265 -15.63 -46.73 -10.64
CA ILE A 265 -16.21 -46.67 -12.00
C ILE A 265 -16.77 -48.04 -12.41
N ILE A 266 -16.07 -49.13 -12.08
CA ILE A 266 -16.53 -50.51 -12.32
C ILE A 266 -17.78 -50.82 -11.47
N ASP A 267 -17.79 -50.53 -10.18
CA ASP A 267 -18.96 -50.76 -9.32
C ASP A 267 -20.16 -49.88 -9.69
N LYS A 268 -19.93 -48.65 -10.17
CA LYS A 268 -20.95 -47.77 -10.77
C LYS A 268 -21.63 -48.43 -11.96
N GLN A 269 -20.87 -49.00 -12.90
CA GLN A 269 -21.45 -49.76 -14.00
C GLN A 269 -22.15 -51.04 -13.51
N GLN A 270 -21.60 -51.75 -12.53
CA GLN A 270 -22.25 -52.94 -11.96
C GLN A 270 -23.58 -52.61 -11.24
N LYS A 271 -23.67 -51.51 -10.49
CA LYS A 271 -24.87 -51.09 -9.78
C LYS A 271 -25.96 -50.64 -10.76
N LEU A 272 -25.60 -49.88 -11.80
CA LEU A 272 -26.52 -49.57 -12.90
C LEU A 272 -27.03 -50.84 -13.59
N ASN A 273 -26.16 -51.81 -13.86
CA ASN A 273 -26.53 -53.10 -14.47
C ASN A 273 -27.43 -53.98 -13.57
N LYS A 274 -27.56 -53.68 -12.27
CA LYS A 274 -28.41 -54.41 -11.31
C LYS A 274 -29.85 -53.86 -11.21
N VAL A 275 -30.16 -52.71 -11.81
CA VAL A 275 -31.51 -52.12 -11.75
C VAL A 275 -32.48 -52.86 -12.70
N GLU A 276 -33.66 -53.28 -12.20
CA GLU A 276 -34.69 -53.96 -13.00
C GLU A 276 -35.31 -52.98 -14.03
N THR A 277 -34.81 -52.98 -15.26
CA THR A 277 -35.29 -52.10 -16.34
C THR A 277 -36.60 -52.58 -16.98
N THR A 278 -37.65 -51.77 -16.90
CA THR A 278 -38.99 -52.11 -17.42
C THR A 278 -39.05 -52.04 -18.96
N VAL A 279 -39.13 -53.20 -19.64
CA VAL A 279 -39.16 -53.26 -21.12
C VAL A 279 -40.60 -53.23 -21.68
N VAL A 280 -40.89 -52.24 -22.54
CA VAL A 280 -42.19 -52.11 -23.22
C VAL A 280 -42.27 -53.01 -24.45
N LEU A 281 -42.87 -54.20 -24.29
CA LEU A 281 -43.13 -55.15 -25.39
C LEU A 281 -44.50 -54.96 -26.02
N LYS A 282 -44.61 -55.15 -27.35
CA LYS A 282 -45.93 -55.24 -28.03
C LYS A 282 -46.56 -56.60 -27.73
N ALA A 283 -47.88 -56.64 -27.54
CA ALA A 283 -48.62 -57.88 -27.29
C ALA A 283 -48.40 -58.99 -28.34
N SER A 284 -48.07 -58.64 -29.59
CA SER A 284 -47.72 -59.61 -30.64
C SER A 284 -46.36 -60.30 -30.44
N GLN A 285 -45.46 -59.76 -29.62
CA GLN A 285 -44.12 -60.30 -29.33
C GLN A 285 -44.13 -61.33 -28.19
N LEU A 286 -45.15 -61.31 -27.32
CA LEU A 286 -45.28 -62.20 -26.15
C LEU A 286 -45.65 -63.67 -26.49
N ARG A 287 -45.70 -64.05 -27.77
CA ARG A 287 -46.31 -65.33 -28.23
C ARG A 287 -45.62 -66.61 -27.75
N HIS A 288 -44.40 -66.56 -27.21
CA HIS A 288 -43.60 -67.75 -26.87
C HIS A 288 -42.98 -67.73 -25.45
N GLY A 289 -43.48 -66.91 -24.52
CA GLY A 289 -42.95 -66.85 -23.15
C GLY A 289 -43.97 -66.33 -22.13
N ALA A 290 -44.96 -67.17 -21.78
CA ALA A 290 -46.15 -66.73 -21.02
C ALA A 290 -46.21 -67.17 -19.54
N ASN A 291 -45.20 -67.88 -19.03
CA ASN A 291 -45.27 -68.52 -17.70
C ASN A 291 -45.00 -67.58 -16.51
N SER A 292 -44.64 -66.31 -16.77
CA SER A 292 -44.26 -65.32 -15.74
C SER A 292 -44.83 -63.92 -16.00
N LEU A 293 -46.01 -63.84 -16.64
CA LEU A 293 -46.70 -62.58 -16.96
C LEU A 293 -47.22 -61.80 -15.74
N ASN A 294 -47.08 -62.31 -14.52
CA ASN A 294 -47.62 -61.74 -13.29
C ASN A 294 -46.97 -60.39 -12.88
N LYS A 295 -45.89 -59.96 -13.55
CA LYS A 295 -45.26 -58.62 -13.42
C LYS A 295 -45.58 -57.69 -14.62
N CYS A 296 -46.40 -58.09 -15.60
CA CYS A 296 -46.64 -57.30 -16.82
C CYS A 296 -47.90 -56.42 -16.73
N ILE A 297 -47.79 -55.18 -17.22
CA ILE A 297 -48.87 -54.18 -17.31
C ILE A 297 -49.31 -54.04 -18.78
N ALA A 298 -50.61 -53.95 -19.06
CA ALA A 298 -51.20 -54.12 -20.39
C ALA A 298 -51.82 -52.82 -20.93
N LEU A 299 -50.98 -51.90 -21.41
CA LEU A 299 -51.39 -50.58 -21.91
C LEU A 299 -52.41 -50.61 -23.07
N PRO A 300 -53.56 -49.91 -22.95
CA PRO A 300 -54.45 -49.59 -24.07
C PRO A 300 -53.74 -48.84 -25.22
N SER A 301 -54.07 -49.22 -26.46
CA SER A 301 -53.49 -48.66 -27.69
C SER A 301 -53.59 -47.14 -27.82
N SER A 302 -54.60 -46.52 -27.20
CA SER A 302 -54.83 -45.07 -27.17
C SER A 302 -53.80 -44.34 -26.28
N GLN A 303 -53.62 -44.81 -25.04
CA GLN A 303 -52.63 -44.30 -24.10
C GLN A 303 -51.21 -44.52 -24.64
N PHE A 304 -50.94 -45.70 -25.23
CA PHE A 304 -49.69 -45.95 -25.95
C PHE A 304 -49.47 -44.98 -27.11
N TYR A 305 -50.52 -44.61 -27.87
CA TYR A 305 -50.39 -43.62 -28.95
C TYR A 305 -50.06 -42.22 -28.43
N TRP A 306 -50.63 -41.80 -27.29
CA TRP A 306 -50.30 -40.52 -26.66
C TRP A 306 -48.86 -40.51 -26.12
N LEU A 307 -48.45 -41.54 -25.37
CA LEU A 307 -47.06 -41.72 -24.91
C LEU A 307 -46.07 -41.74 -26.07
N LYS A 308 -46.39 -42.44 -27.16
CA LYS A 308 -45.58 -42.47 -28.39
C LYS A 308 -45.50 -41.10 -29.05
N ASN A 309 -46.60 -40.34 -29.13
CA ASN A 309 -46.59 -38.98 -29.68
C ASN A 309 -45.74 -38.04 -28.81
N ARG A 310 -45.86 -38.10 -27.48
CA ARG A 310 -45.02 -37.31 -26.55
C ARG A 310 -43.55 -37.72 -26.61
N ASN A 311 -43.25 -39.01 -26.80
CA ASN A 311 -41.89 -39.49 -27.06
C ASN A 311 -41.35 -38.93 -28.39
N ILE A 312 -42.16 -38.85 -29.45
CA ILE A 312 -41.78 -38.22 -30.73
C ILE A 312 -41.54 -36.70 -30.58
N GLU A 313 -42.27 -36.01 -29.69
CA GLU A 313 -41.97 -34.62 -29.32
C GLU A 313 -40.62 -34.50 -28.59
N LEU A 314 -40.40 -35.32 -27.56
CA LEU A 314 -39.14 -35.35 -26.82
C LEU A 314 -37.96 -35.71 -27.73
N GLN A 315 -38.11 -36.65 -28.68
CA GLN A 315 -37.08 -36.94 -29.68
C GLN A 315 -36.77 -35.74 -30.60
N LYS A 316 -37.78 -34.97 -31.00
CA LYS A 316 -37.56 -33.72 -31.76
C LYS A 316 -36.84 -32.67 -30.90
N GLU A 317 -37.16 -32.60 -29.62
CA GLU A 317 -36.52 -31.71 -28.66
C GLU A 317 -35.06 -32.10 -28.41
N THR A 318 -34.77 -33.37 -28.15
CA THR A 318 -33.40 -33.92 -28.04
C THR A 318 -32.60 -33.68 -29.32
N LEU A 319 -33.19 -33.90 -30.50
CA LEU A 319 -32.54 -33.59 -31.79
C LEU A 319 -32.32 -32.08 -32.00
N SER A 320 -33.16 -31.22 -31.41
CA SER A 320 -32.98 -29.76 -31.44
C SER A 320 -31.84 -29.33 -30.51
N GLN A 321 -31.79 -29.89 -29.29
CA GLN A 321 -30.71 -29.66 -28.32
C GLN A 321 -29.37 -30.19 -28.85
N SER A 322 -29.32 -31.39 -29.41
CA SER A 322 -28.13 -31.96 -30.07
C SER A 322 -27.62 -31.07 -31.21
N LYS A 323 -28.52 -30.51 -32.05
CA LYS A 323 -28.14 -29.54 -33.09
C LYS A 323 -27.58 -28.23 -32.52
N ARG A 324 -28.10 -27.75 -31.39
CA ARG A 324 -27.53 -26.60 -30.66
C ARG A 324 -26.15 -26.94 -30.09
N PHE A 325 -25.99 -28.12 -29.48
CA PHE A 325 -24.72 -28.60 -28.93
C PHE A 325 -23.63 -28.68 -30.00
N VAL A 326 -23.91 -29.26 -31.17
CA VAL A 326 -22.99 -29.25 -32.33
C VAL A 326 -22.69 -27.83 -32.83
N GLY A 327 -23.57 -26.85 -32.56
CA GLY A 327 -23.28 -25.42 -32.78
C GLY A 327 -22.33 -24.82 -31.75
N TYR A 328 -22.51 -25.15 -30.46
CA TYR A 328 -21.62 -24.75 -29.37
C TYR A 328 -20.23 -25.42 -29.48
N GLU A 329 -20.17 -26.69 -29.85
CA GLU A 329 -18.94 -27.42 -30.15
C GLU A 329 -18.16 -26.78 -31.30
N LYS A 330 -18.84 -26.37 -32.38
CA LYS A 330 -18.21 -25.66 -33.51
C LYS A 330 -17.73 -24.26 -33.16
N THR A 331 -18.41 -23.55 -32.26
CA THR A 331 -17.95 -22.23 -31.78
C THR A 331 -16.80 -22.36 -30.78
N SER A 332 -16.84 -23.33 -29.87
CA SER A 332 -15.71 -23.70 -29.01
C SER A 332 -14.47 -24.10 -29.83
N SER A 333 -14.65 -24.90 -30.88
CA SER A 333 -13.58 -25.31 -31.79
C SER A 333 -12.96 -24.12 -32.53
N LYS A 334 -13.76 -23.13 -32.94
CA LYS A 334 -13.25 -21.86 -33.48
C LYS A 334 -12.45 -21.07 -32.45
N ILE A 335 -13.00 -20.87 -31.26
CA ILE A 335 -12.34 -20.14 -30.16
C ILE A 335 -10.99 -20.80 -29.79
N LYS A 336 -10.92 -22.13 -29.79
CA LYS A 336 -9.66 -22.88 -29.60
C LYS A 336 -8.66 -22.63 -30.74
N ALA A 337 -9.11 -22.63 -31.99
CA ALA A 337 -8.25 -22.34 -33.15
C ALA A 337 -7.76 -20.88 -33.18
N ASP A 338 -8.61 -19.91 -32.84
CA ASP A 338 -8.22 -18.51 -32.73
C ASP A 338 -7.27 -18.27 -31.53
N ASN A 339 -7.46 -18.94 -30.40
CA ASN A 339 -6.49 -18.91 -29.29
C ASN A 339 -5.12 -19.47 -29.69
N LEU A 340 -5.07 -20.60 -30.42
CA LEU A 340 -3.81 -21.14 -30.94
C LEU A 340 -3.13 -20.16 -31.91
N ARG A 341 -3.90 -19.55 -32.83
CA ARG A 341 -3.40 -18.51 -33.73
C ARG A 341 -2.86 -17.30 -32.96
N LEU A 342 -3.57 -16.81 -31.95
CA LEU A 342 -3.11 -15.69 -31.11
C LEU A 342 -1.84 -16.04 -30.31
N GLN A 343 -1.69 -17.30 -29.86
CA GLN A 343 -0.44 -17.76 -29.23
C GLN A 343 0.73 -17.85 -30.23
N GLU A 344 0.49 -18.21 -31.49
CA GLU A 344 1.49 -18.20 -32.56
C GLU A 344 1.87 -16.78 -32.99
N GLU A 345 0.90 -15.88 -33.11
CA GLU A 345 1.10 -14.44 -33.34
C GLU A 345 1.89 -13.81 -32.19
N TYR A 346 1.57 -14.12 -30.92
CA TYR A 346 2.32 -13.68 -29.75
C TYR A 346 3.77 -14.19 -29.75
N LYS A 347 4.01 -15.48 -30.00
CA LYS A 347 5.37 -16.05 -30.14
C LYS A 347 6.16 -15.38 -31.26
N THR A 348 5.50 -15.08 -32.38
CA THR A 348 6.10 -14.40 -33.53
C THR A 348 6.47 -12.96 -33.18
N LEU A 349 5.58 -12.22 -32.51
CA LEU A 349 5.82 -10.86 -32.06
C LEU A 349 6.94 -10.79 -31.01
N LEU A 350 6.95 -11.71 -30.04
CA LEU A 350 8.03 -11.86 -29.07
C LEU A 350 9.38 -12.14 -29.74
N SER A 351 9.39 -12.98 -30.78
CA SER A 351 10.59 -13.21 -31.60
C SER A 351 11.04 -11.95 -32.35
N GLN A 352 10.12 -11.13 -32.87
CA GLN A 352 10.44 -9.86 -33.53
C GLN A 352 10.97 -8.82 -32.55
N VAL A 353 10.40 -8.74 -31.34
CA VAL A 353 10.91 -7.89 -30.24
C VAL A 353 12.31 -8.32 -29.84
N ASN A 354 12.55 -9.62 -29.66
CA ASN A 354 13.88 -10.15 -29.36
C ASN A 354 14.90 -9.87 -30.48
N GLU A 355 14.52 -10.03 -31.74
CA GLU A 355 15.38 -9.71 -32.89
C GLU A 355 15.68 -8.20 -32.97
N ALA A 356 14.69 -7.34 -32.71
CA ALA A 356 14.86 -5.88 -32.65
C ALA A 356 15.76 -5.44 -31.48
N THR A 357 15.64 -6.09 -30.32
CA THR A 357 16.50 -5.89 -29.14
C THR A 357 17.94 -6.28 -29.46
N ILE A 358 18.17 -7.44 -30.08
CA ILE A 358 19.50 -7.87 -30.54
C ILE A 358 20.07 -6.90 -31.59
N LYS A 359 19.25 -6.43 -32.55
CA LYS A 359 19.67 -5.43 -33.56
C LYS A 359 20.04 -4.08 -32.97
N LYS A 360 19.37 -3.63 -31.89
CA LYS A 360 19.64 -2.35 -31.21
C LYS A 360 20.83 -2.42 -30.26
N TYR A 361 20.96 -3.50 -29.49
CA TYR A 361 21.89 -3.58 -28.35
C TYR A 361 23.00 -4.62 -28.50
N GLY A 362 23.05 -5.37 -29.61
CA GLY A 362 24.04 -6.42 -29.89
C GLY A 362 23.87 -7.69 -29.06
N ARG A 363 22.90 -7.73 -28.13
CA ARG A 363 22.58 -8.85 -27.24
C ARG A 363 21.10 -8.84 -26.89
N LEU A 364 20.58 -9.95 -26.39
CA LEU A 364 19.36 -9.91 -25.59
C LEU A 364 19.66 -9.11 -24.32
N VAL A 365 18.89 -8.05 -24.10
CA VAL A 365 18.93 -7.24 -22.89
C VAL A 365 17.65 -7.55 -22.13
N ASP A 366 17.79 -8.05 -20.90
CA ASP A 366 16.69 -8.06 -19.96
C ASP A 366 16.36 -6.60 -19.61
N ILE A 367 15.15 -6.18 -19.96
CA ILE A 367 14.68 -4.81 -19.78
C ILE A 367 14.54 -4.49 -18.29
N ALA A 368 14.08 -5.44 -17.47
CA ALA A 368 13.94 -5.24 -16.03
C ALA A 368 15.31 -5.04 -15.35
N TYR A 369 16.31 -5.83 -15.74
CA TYR A 369 17.70 -5.64 -15.25
C TYR A 369 18.32 -4.32 -15.73
N LEU A 370 18.01 -3.88 -16.96
CA LEU A 370 18.47 -2.57 -17.46
C LEU A 370 17.80 -1.42 -16.70
N GLU A 371 16.48 -1.50 -16.47
CA GLU A 371 15.72 -0.52 -15.70
C GLU A 371 16.19 -0.46 -14.26
N GLU A 372 16.42 -1.60 -13.59
CA GLU A 372 16.99 -1.64 -12.25
C GLU A 372 18.40 -1.03 -12.22
N ALA A 373 19.28 -1.35 -13.18
CA ALA A 373 20.61 -0.76 -13.25
C ALA A 373 20.58 0.77 -13.47
N VAL A 374 19.64 1.27 -14.28
CA VAL A 374 19.43 2.72 -14.47
C VAL A 374 18.85 3.37 -13.21
N LEU A 375 17.90 2.73 -12.53
CA LEU A 375 17.34 3.21 -11.27
C LEU A 375 18.39 3.23 -10.15
N GLN A 376 19.23 2.20 -10.03
CA GLN A 376 20.34 2.16 -9.08
C GLN A 376 21.37 3.26 -9.37
N ALA A 377 21.67 3.54 -10.65
CA ALA A 377 22.54 4.65 -11.04
C ALA A 377 21.94 6.02 -10.67
N LEU A 378 20.65 6.24 -10.97
CA LEU A 378 19.94 7.48 -10.64
C LEU A 378 19.84 7.68 -9.11
N ILE A 379 19.57 6.62 -8.36
CA ILE A 379 19.58 6.63 -6.89
C ILE A 379 20.98 6.95 -6.35
N HIS A 380 22.05 6.46 -7.00
CA HIS A 380 23.42 6.80 -6.63
C HIS A 380 23.75 8.27 -6.92
N GLU A 381 23.33 8.81 -8.06
CA GLU A 381 23.49 10.23 -8.43
C GLU A 381 22.78 11.15 -7.42
N VAL A 382 21.50 10.90 -7.14
CA VAL A 382 20.73 11.62 -6.10
C VAL A 382 21.39 11.49 -4.72
N ARG A 383 21.94 10.33 -4.36
CA ARG A 383 22.69 10.14 -3.11
C ARG A 383 24.04 10.88 -3.06
N MET A 384 24.63 11.24 -4.21
CA MET A 384 25.83 12.09 -4.26
C MET A 384 25.48 13.58 -4.10
N ASP A 385 24.31 14.00 -4.59
CA ASP A 385 23.86 15.39 -4.49
C ASP A 385 23.21 15.76 -3.15
N VAL A 386 22.49 14.83 -2.50
CA VAL A 386 21.87 15.06 -1.18
C VAL A 386 22.87 15.64 -0.15
N PRO A 387 24.11 15.13 0.02
CA PRO A 387 25.11 15.73 0.90
C PRO A 387 25.55 17.15 0.54
N ASN A 388 25.38 17.59 -0.71
CA ASN A 388 25.69 18.95 -1.15
C ASN A 388 24.50 19.89 -0.90
N ILE A 389 23.28 19.41 -1.18
CA ILE A 389 22.03 20.11 -0.88
C ILE A 389 21.89 20.33 0.63
N VAL A 390 22.12 19.31 1.45
CA VAL A 390 22.11 19.39 2.92
C VAL A 390 23.10 20.46 3.41
N LYS A 391 24.34 20.48 2.92
CA LYS A 391 25.31 21.53 3.28
C LYS A 391 24.88 22.92 2.86
N SER A 392 24.19 23.07 1.72
CA SER A 392 23.65 24.37 1.30
C SER A 392 22.57 24.85 2.28
N LEU A 393 21.64 23.96 2.63
CA LEU A 393 20.57 24.24 3.60
C LEU A 393 21.10 24.49 5.02
N GLU A 394 22.14 23.76 5.44
CA GLU A 394 22.86 24.01 6.71
C GLU A 394 23.49 25.41 6.71
N ASN A 395 24.18 25.82 5.65
CA ASN A 395 24.75 27.16 5.53
C ASN A 395 23.68 28.27 5.53
N GLU A 396 22.56 28.07 4.82
CA GLU A 396 21.43 28.99 4.83
C GLU A 396 20.76 29.09 6.20
N LEU A 397 20.59 27.96 6.90
CA LEU A 397 20.09 27.91 8.27
C LEU A 397 21.02 28.71 9.20
N ASP A 398 22.34 28.52 9.06
CA ASP A 398 23.37 29.21 9.85
C ASP A 398 23.36 30.73 9.58
N GLU A 399 23.18 31.15 8.32
CA GLU A 399 22.97 32.57 7.97
C GLU A 399 21.68 33.14 8.57
N LYS A 400 20.57 32.41 8.49
CA LYS A 400 19.27 32.84 9.04
C LYS A 400 19.34 32.95 10.57
N GLN A 401 20.04 32.02 11.23
CA GLN A 401 20.32 32.09 12.67
C GLN A 401 21.17 33.31 13.03
N LYS A 402 22.25 33.60 12.29
CA LYS A 402 23.09 34.79 12.50
C LYS A 402 22.31 36.10 12.31
N LYS A 403 21.45 36.17 11.28
CA LYS A 403 20.53 37.31 11.04
C LYS A 403 19.54 37.49 12.19
N LEU A 404 18.90 36.40 12.63
CA LEU A 404 17.95 36.40 13.75
C LEU A 404 18.61 36.72 15.10
N GLU A 405 19.87 36.32 15.32
CA GLU A 405 20.64 36.71 16.51
C GLU A 405 21.03 38.21 16.49
N GLN A 406 21.31 38.76 15.31
CA GLN A 406 21.54 40.20 15.12
C GLN A 406 20.26 41.02 15.38
N GLU A 407 19.12 40.59 14.80
CA GLU A 407 17.81 41.21 15.07
C GLU A 407 17.46 41.17 16.57
N LYS A 408 17.70 40.05 17.26
CA LYS A 408 17.57 39.96 18.73
C LYS A 408 18.44 40.98 19.46
N LYS A 409 19.70 41.17 19.04
CA LYS A 409 20.61 42.17 19.64
C LYS A 409 20.10 43.60 19.41
N ASP A 410 19.55 43.90 18.24
CA ASP A 410 19.05 45.24 17.91
C ASP A 410 17.69 45.54 18.57
N VAL A 411 16.77 44.57 18.66
CA VAL A 411 15.57 44.67 19.50
C VAL A 411 15.94 44.87 20.97
N PHE A 412 16.98 44.19 21.47
CA PHE A 412 17.44 44.38 22.85
C PHE A 412 17.98 45.80 23.11
N LYS A 413 18.69 46.41 22.15
CA LYS A 413 19.06 47.84 22.20
C LYS A 413 17.81 48.72 22.27
N LEU A 414 16.88 48.57 21.32
CA LEU A 414 15.65 49.37 21.27
C LEU A 414 14.81 49.26 22.56
N VAL A 415 14.73 48.07 23.17
CA VAL A 415 14.06 47.88 24.46
C VAL A 415 14.81 48.58 25.60
N LYS A 416 16.14 48.50 25.64
CA LYS A 416 16.97 49.20 26.62
C LYS A 416 16.82 50.72 26.50
N ASP A 417 16.91 51.25 25.29
CA ASP A 417 16.84 52.69 25.01
C ASP A 417 15.43 53.23 25.33
N ARG A 418 14.37 52.51 24.93
CA ARG A 418 12.99 52.82 25.34
C ARG A 418 12.81 52.81 26.86
N ASN A 419 13.45 51.88 27.57
CA ASN A 419 13.38 51.82 29.03
C ASN A 419 14.15 52.98 29.69
N GLN A 420 15.23 53.48 29.07
CA GLN A 420 15.91 54.71 29.50
C GLN A 420 15.00 55.94 29.32
N SER A 421 14.43 56.14 28.12
CA SER A 421 13.47 57.23 27.88
C SER A 421 12.21 57.13 28.75
N PHE A 422 11.78 55.93 29.13
CA PHE A 422 10.69 55.75 30.10
C PHE A 422 11.11 56.17 31.52
N SER A 423 12.35 55.93 31.94
CA SER A 423 12.89 56.44 33.22
C SER A 423 12.93 57.97 33.22
N GLU A 424 13.40 58.58 32.13
CA GLU A 424 13.38 60.04 31.94
C GLU A 424 11.95 60.59 32.00
N LEU A 425 11.00 59.95 31.32
CA LEU A 425 9.58 60.34 31.34
C LEU A 425 8.98 60.23 32.75
N VAL A 426 9.35 59.20 33.52
CA VAL A 426 8.96 59.03 34.92
C VAL A 426 9.52 60.15 35.79
N ASP A 427 10.75 60.59 35.59
CA ASP A 427 11.34 61.71 36.33
C ASP A 427 10.75 63.06 35.91
N ILE A 428 10.48 63.29 34.63
CA ILE A 428 9.71 64.44 34.13
C ILE A 428 8.32 64.46 34.78
N ASN A 429 7.64 63.31 34.88
CA ASN A 429 6.33 63.22 35.51
C ASN A 429 6.39 63.45 37.04
N LYS A 430 7.48 63.07 37.73
CA LYS A 430 7.72 63.46 39.14
C LYS A 430 7.90 64.97 39.28
N VAL A 431 8.55 65.65 38.33
CA VAL A 431 8.66 67.11 38.32
C VAL A 431 7.31 67.76 38.05
N LYS A 432 6.56 67.28 37.06
CA LYS A 432 5.19 67.73 36.76
C LYS A 432 4.26 67.59 37.97
N MET A 433 4.28 66.45 38.66
CA MET A 433 3.54 66.21 39.91
C MET A 433 3.96 67.12 41.08
N LYS A 434 5.15 67.73 41.05
CA LYS A 434 5.55 68.77 42.02
C LYS A 434 5.02 70.13 41.60
N THR A 435 5.20 70.53 40.34
CA THR A 435 4.72 71.83 39.85
C THR A 435 3.20 71.93 39.85
N GLU A 436 2.47 70.84 39.60
CA GLU A 436 1.01 70.80 39.75
C GLU A 436 0.58 71.05 41.20
N LYS A 437 1.25 70.45 42.19
CA LYS A 437 0.99 70.71 43.62
C LYS A 437 1.36 72.14 44.02
N GLU A 438 2.42 72.71 43.46
CA GLU A 438 2.78 74.11 43.67
C GLU A 438 1.74 75.06 43.06
N ILE A 439 1.19 74.73 41.89
CA ILE A 439 0.07 75.44 41.26
C ILE A 439 -1.19 75.33 42.12
N ASP A 440 -1.55 74.15 42.62
CA ASP A 440 -2.68 73.96 43.54
C ASP A 440 -2.54 74.81 44.81
N ILE A 441 -1.33 74.88 45.39
CA ILE A 441 -1.02 75.73 46.55
C ILE A 441 -1.16 77.23 46.19
N ILE A 442 -0.75 77.64 44.99
CA ILE A 442 -0.90 79.02 44.50
C ILE A 442 -2.38 79.34 44.22
N GLU A 443 -3.15 78.42 43.66
CA GLU A 443 -4.59 78.55 43.46
C GLU A 443 -5.35 78.63 44.78
N PHE A 444 -5.00 77.79 45.75
CA PHE A 444 -5.58 77.81 47.10
C PHE A 444 -5.31 79.15 47.78
N LYS A 445 -4.07 79.68 47.72
CA LYS A 445 -3.74 81.04 48.19
C LYS A 445 -4.57 82.10 47.46
N LYS A 446 -4.67 82.04 46.13
CA LYS A 446 -5.51 82.96 45.33
C LYS A 446 -7.00 82.89 45.69
N LYS A 447 -7.53 81.73 46.08
CA LYS A 447 -8.91 81.56 46.60
C LYS A 447 -9.05 82.21 47.97
N LEU A 448 -8.13 81.94 48.90
CA LEU A 448 -8.09 82.55 50.23
C LEU A 448 -7.95 84.09 50.19
N ASP A 449 -7.15 84.63 49.28
CA ASP A 449 -7.00 86.08 49.11
C ASP A 449 -8.22 86.71 48.41
N LYS A 450 -8.91 85.98 47.53
CA LYS A 450 -10.23 86.38 47.02
C LYS A 450 -11.28 86.40 48.13
N GLU A 451 -11.25 85.45 49.08
CA GLU A 451 -12.18 85.41 50.22
C GLU A 451 -11.96 86.55 51.21
N LYS A 452 -10.70 86.99 51.41
CA LYS A 452 -10.41 88.25 52.13
C LYS A 452 -11.00 89.45 51.38
N HIS A 453 -10.79 89.51 50.06
CA HIS A 453 -11.33 90.59 49.24
C HIS A 453 -12.87 90.59 49.17
N THR A 454 -13.57 89.45 49.24
CA THR A 454 -15.04 89.42 49.30
C THR A 454 -15.58 89.88 50.65
N HIS A 455 -14.86 89.68 51.76
CA HIS A 455 -15.23 90.28 53.04
C HIS A 455 -15.13 91.81 52.96
N SER A 456 -13.98 92.36 52.57
CA SER A 456 -13.84 93.82 52.38
C SER A 456 -14.84 94.39 51.36
N ALA A 457 -15.11 93.66 50.27
CA ALA A 457 -16.10 94.08 49.28
C ALA A 457 -17.56 93.99 49.78
N SER A 458 -17.84 93.18 50.81
CA SER A 458 -19.15 93.16 51.48
C SER A 458 -19.35 94.44 52.28
N ASP A 459 -18.35 94.83 53.08
CA ASP A 459 -18.38 96.05 53.90
C ASP A 459 -18.56 97.29 53.01
N TYR A 460 -17.75 97.41 51.94
CA TYR A 460 -17.90 98.50 50.96
C TYR A 460 -19.26 98.48 50.25
N LYS A 461 -19.88 97.31 50.03
CA LYS A 461 -21.19 97.21 49.38
C LYS A 461 -22.33 97.66 50.30
N GLU A 462 -22.20 97.46 51.61
CA GLU A 462 -23.15 97.99 52.59
C GLU A 462 -23.03 99.51 52.75
N ASP A 463 -21.80 100.06 52.72
CA ASP A 463 -21.60 101.52 52.72
C ASP A 463 -22.03 102.18 51.41
N ILE A 464 -21.85 101.51 50.26
CA ILE A 464 -22.45 101.94 48.97
C ILE A 464 -23.98 101.96 49.06
N ALA A 465 -24.62 101.01 49.76
CA ALA A 465 -26.07 101.02 49.96
C ALA A 465 -26.53 102.20 50.84
N LYS A 466 -25.77 102.54 51.90
CA LYS A 466 -26.02 103.73 52.73
C LYS A 466 -25.86 105.03 51.93
N LEU A 467 -24.84 105.11 51.07
CA LEU A 467 -24.62 106.23 50.17
C LEU A 467 -25.70 106.33 49.07
N SER A 468 -26.17 105.21 48.52
CA SER A 468 -27.32 105.21 47.58
C SER A 468 -28.56 105.76 48.26
N ALA A 469 -28.92 105.29 49.46
CA ALA A 469 -30.10 105.77 50.18
C ALA A 469 -30.06 107.29 50.49
N ILE A 470 -28.86 107.88 50.60
CA ILE A 470 -28.67 109.34 50.70
C ILE A 470 -28.83 110.00 49.32
N TYR A 471 -28.21 109.43 48.27
CA TYR A 471 -28.30 109.93 46.90
C TYR A 471 -29.73 109.89 46.35
N ASP A 472 -30.47 108.79 46.56
CA ASP A 472 -31.87 108.61 46.16
C ASP A 472 -32.79 109.62 46.86
N LYS A 473 -32.44 110.04 48.10
CA LYS A 473 -33.16 111.10 48.82
C LYS A 473 -32.91 112.48 48.22
N PHE A 474 -31.66 112.82 47.90
CA PHE A 474 -31.35 114.05 47.15
C PHE A 474 -31.96 114.04 45.75
N ARG A 475 -32.01 112.87 45.08
CA ARG A 475 -32.64 112.70 43.77
C ARG A 475 -34.16 112.89 43.84
N TYR A 476 -34.81 112.54 44.95
CA TYR A 476 -36.23 112.83 45.17
C TYR A 476 -36.48 114.34 45.38
N GLU A 477 -35.59 115.03 46.10
CA GLU A 477 -35.62 116.50 46.24
C GLU A 477 -35.36 117.20 44.89
N GLU A 478 -34.43 116.68 44.09
CA GLU A 478 -34.15 117.13 42.70
C GLU A 478 -35.34 116.86 41.77
N GLU A 479 -35.97 115.68 41.80
CA GLU A 479 -37.19 115.40 41.01
C GLU A 479 -38.39 116.25 41.45
N LEU A 480 -38.48 116.68 42.71
CA LEU A 480 -39.50 117.64 43.13
C LEU A 480 -39.30 119.00 42.43
N ILE A 481 -38.07 119.52 42.49
CA ILE A 481 -37.66 120.81 41.88
C ILE A 481 -37.74 120.75 40.34
N VAL A 482 -37.38 119.62 39.73
CA VAL A 482 -37.46 119.42 38.28
C VAL A 482 -38.92 119.31 37.82
N ASN A 483 -39.83 118.68 38.58
CA ASN A 483 -41.25 118.70 38.24
C ASN A 483 -41.85 120.13 38.34
N GLU A 484 -41.47 120.90 39.36
CA GLU A 484 -41.88 122.30 39.52
C GLU A 484 -41.35 123.20 38.38
N LEU A 485 -40.16 122.92 37.85
CA LEU A 485 -39.62 123.55 36.63
C LEU A 485 -40.29 123.07 35.33
N CYS A 486 -40.70 121.80 35.26
CA CYS A 486 -41.25 121.19 34.04
C CYS A 486 -42.69 121.57 33.72
N GLU A 487 -43.49 122.08 34.67
CA GLU A 487 -44.81 122.66 34.33
C GLU A 487 -44.71 123.98 33.53
N LEU A 488 -43.54 124.65 33.56
CA LEU A 488 -43.37 125.99 32.99
C LEU A 488 -42.82 126.07 31.55
N THR A 489 -42.29 124.98 30.97
CA THR A 489 -41.73 125.00 29.60
C THR A 489 -42.14 123.79 28.73
N TYR A 490 -42.76 124.07 27.59
CA TYR A 490 -43.63 123.14 26.84
C TYR A 490 -42.97 122.56 25.56
N LYS A 491 -43.29 121.29 25.25
CA LYS A 491 -43.30 120.61 23.91
C LYS A 491 -41.97 120.16 23.27
N GLY A 492 -41.82 118.83 23.05
CA GLY A 492 -41.26 118.31 21.78
C GLY A 492 -40.47 116.97 21.73
N VAL A 493 -41.14 115.87 21.35
CA VAL A 493 -40.67 114.75 20.47
C VAL A 493 -39.45 113.84 20.88
N ARG A 494 -39.52 112.53 20.53
CA ARG A 494 -38.48 111.48 20.72
C ARG A 494 -37.53 111.31 19.51
N PRO A 495 -36.33 110.70 19.69
CA PRO A 495 -35.93 109.58 18.80
C PRO A 495 -35.08 108.44 19.44
N PRO A 496 -34.76 107.31 18.72
CA PRO A 496 -34.09 106.09 19.27
C PRO A 496 -32.91 105.50 18.41
N VAL A 497 -32.55 104.21 18.65
CA VAL A 497 -31.90 103.19 17.75
C VAL A 497 -30.35 103.01 17.74
N LYS A 498 -29.83 101.76 17.92
CA LYS A 498 -28.91 100.98 16.99
C LYS A 498 -28.38 99.60 17.51
N LEU A 499 -27.83 98.80 16.58
CA LEU A 499 -27.37 97.36 16.57
C LEU A 499 -26.05 97.26 15.69
N PRO A 500 -25.52 96.12 15.15
CA PRO A 500 -25.65 94.65 15.35
C PRO A 500 -24.28 94.05 15.83
N PRO A 501 -23.45 93.15 15.19
CA PRO A 501 -23.57 91.97 14.28
C PRO A 501 -22.79 90.69 14.80
N MET A 502 -22.25 89.69 14.04
CA MET A 502 -22.80 88.60 13.15
C MET A 502 -21.75 87.42 12.99
N ILE A 503 -22.02 86.41 12.12
CA ILE A 503 -21.11 85.37 11.50
C ILE A 503 -20.97 84.03 12.30
N LYS A 504 -21.68 82.91 11.99
CA LYS A 504 -21.69 81.91 10.85
C LYS A 504 -20.55 80.84 10.92
N GLU A 505 -20.59 79.57 10.47
CA GLU A 505 -21.55 78.51 9.99
C GLU A 505 -20.73 77.14 9.94
N THR A 506 -21.06 75.93 9.42
CA THR A 506 -22.05 75.27 8.51
C THR A 506 -22.35 73.79 8.96
N LYS A 507 -23.03 72.94 8.13
CA LYS A 507 -23.10 71.43 8.16
C LYS A 507 -23.49 70.87 6.76
N PRO A 508 -23.21 69.59 6.42
CA PRO A 508 -24.22 68.76 5.69
C PRO A 508 -24.28 67.24 6.08
N LYS A 509 -25.02 66.43 5.28
CA LYS A 509 -25.40 65.00 5.43
C LYS A 509 -24.53 64.10 4.48
N THR A 510 -24.63 62.76 4.28
CA THR A 510 -25.75 61.77 4.22
C THR A 510 -25.23 60.29 4.20
N LYS A 511 -26.09 59.26 4.24
CA LYS A 511 -25.84 57.82 3.89
C LYS A 511 -26.41 57.51 2.46
N PRO A 512 -26.36 56.28 1.82
CA PRO A 512 -25.92 54.94 2.27
C PRO A 512 -25.19 54.01 1.24
N LYS A 513 -25.00 52.73 1.65
CA LYS A 513 -24.93 51.45 0.87
C LYS A 513 -23.61 50.89 0.30
N GLN A 514 -23.48 49.56 0.49
CA GLN A 514 -22.73 48.52 -0.25
C GLN A 514 -21.21 48.67 -0.47
N ILE A 515 -20.44 47.78 0.16
CA ILE A 515 -19.85 46.59 -0.48
C ILE A 515 -19.93 45.45 0.55
N ALA A 516 -20.35 44.25 0.13
CA ALA A 516 -20.39 43.05 0.96
C ALA A 516 -19.92 41.87 0.10
N MET A 517 -18.72 41.36 0.39
CA MET A 517 -18.16 40.15 -0.23
C MET A 517 -16.95 39.61 0.57
N HIS A 518 -16.16 40.50 1.19
CA HIS A 518 -14.96 40.11 1.95
C HIS A 518 -15.26 39.32 3.24
N THR A 519 -16.44 39.55 3.84
CA THR A 519 -16.82 39.03 5.16
C THR A 519 -17.21 37.55 5.17
N GLN A 520 -17.52 36.96 4.00
CA GLN A 520 -17.89 35.54 3.91
C GLN A 520 -16.65 34.63 3.89
N LEU A 521 -15.61 35.02 3.14
CA LEU A 521 -14.36 34.28 3.09
C LEU A 521 -13.63 34.32 4.44
N GLU A 522 -13.56 35.49 5.08
CA GLU A 522 -13.01 35.66 6.43
C GLU A 522 -13.77 34.83 7.48
N HIS A 523 -15.10 34.69 7.35
CA HIS A 523 -15.89 33.83 8.24
C HIS A 523 -15.59 32.34 8.03
N ALA A 524 -15.48 31.89 6.77
CA ALA A 524 -15.13 30.50 6.45
C ALA A 524 -13.72 30.13 6.95
N ASN A 525 -12.74 30.99 6.67
CA ASN A 525 -11.35 30.79 7.05
C ASN A 525 -11.18 30.71 8.59
N ASN A 526 -11.95 31.51 9.35
CA ASN A 526 -12.03 31.40 10.81
C ASN A 526 -12.74 30.11 11.29
N LYS A 527 -13.85 29.70 10.64
CA LYS A 527 -14.61 28.47 11.01
C LYS A 527 -13.77 27.20 10.81
N ILE A 528 -12.99 27.11 9.73
CA ILE A 528 -12.04 26.01 9.50
C ILE A 528 -10.93 25.98 10.58
N LYS A 529 -10.40 27.15 10.95
CA LYS A 529 -9.39 27.28 12.02
C LYS A 529 -9.93 26.93 13.41
N GLU A 530 -11.24 27.07 13.64
CA GLU A 530 -11.93 26.59 14.84
C GLU A 530 -12.15 25.06 14.82
N ILE A 531 -12.54 24.48 13.69
CA ILE A 531 -12.68 23.02 13.50
C ILE A 531 -11.34 22.29 13.70
N LEU A 532 -10.26 22.77 13.08
CA LEU A 532 -8.91 22.20 13.25
C LEU A 532 -8.37 22.31 14.69
N LYS A 533 -8.92 23.22 15.49
CA LYS A 533 -8.62 23.36 16.92
C LYS A 533 -9.48 22.41 17.77
N ALA A 534 -10.73 22.17 17.39
CA ALA A 534 -11.61 21.20 18.03
C ALA A 534 -11.10 19.75 17.84
N MET A 535 -10.74 19.36 16.61
CA MET A 535 -10.17 18.04 16.29
C MET A 535 -8.89 17.71 17.10
N LYS A 536 -8.12 18.73 17.52
CA LYS A 536 -6.92 18.57 18.34
C LYS A 536 -7.20 18.50 19.85
N SER A 537 -8.46 18.39 20.26
CA SER A 537 -8.87 18.52 21.66
C SER A 537 -9.78 17.43 22.21
N HIS A 538 -10.55 16.71 21.39
CA HIS A 538 -11.44 15.60 21.79
C HIS A 538 -11.64 14.57 20.67
N GLU A 539 -12.13 13.38 21.03
CA GLU A 539 -12.48 12.29 20.10
C GLU A 539 -13.64 12.67 19.15
N PRO A 540 -13.68 12.13 17.92
CA PRO A 540 -14.64 12.53 16.90
C PRO A 540 -16.05 11.95 17.14
N ASN A 541 -17.05 12.81 17.37
CA ASN A 541 -18.46 12.42 17.16
C ASN A 541 -18.81 12.55 15.68
N ILE A 542 -19.18 11.45 15.04
CA ILE A 542 -19.58 11.35 13.63
C ILE A 542 -20.69 12.36 13.26
N GLU A 543 -21.63 12.62 14.17
CA GLU A 543 -22.72 13.60 13.95
C GLU A 543 -22.22 15.05 13.77
N ALA A 544 -21.01 15.37 14.26
CA ALA A 544 -20.39 16.67 14.03
C ALA A 544 -19.78 16.78 12.63
N TYR A 545 -19.31 15.67 12.05
CA TYR A 545 -18.69 15.66 10.71
C TYR A 545 -19.73 15.82 9.61
N THR A 546 -20.88 15.15 9.73
CA THR A 546 -21.99 15.33 8.78
C THR A 546 -22.50 16.78 8.75
N ALA A 547 -22.70 17.38 9.92
CA ALA A 547 -23.08 18.79 10.03
C ALA A 547 -22.03 19.76 9.41
N ILE A 548 -20.73 19.45 9.54
CA ILE A 548 -19.65 20.23 8.90
C ILE A 548 -19.65 20.06 7.36
N ILE A 549 -19.94 18.86 6.86
CA ILE A 549 -20.03 18.60 5.41
C ILE A 549 -21.23 19.32 4.80
N ASP A 550 -22.38 19.33 5.46
CA ASP A 550 -23.57 20.05 5.00
C ASP A 550 -23.36 21.58 5.03
N ASP A 551 -22.74 22.11 6.09
CA ASP A 551 -22.29 23.51 6.18
C ASP A 551 -21.37 23.91 4.99
N LEU A 552 -20.46 23.01 4.57
CA LEU A 552 -19.57 23.23 3.43
C LEU A 552 -20.32 23.17 2.10
N LYS A 553 -21.25 22.22 1.93
CA LYS A 553 -22.10 22.11 0.73
C LYS A 553 -22.96 23.36 0.53
N GLU A 554 -23.50 23.95 1.60
CA GLU A 554 -24.22 25.24 1.52
C GLU A 554 -23.26 26.40 1.20
N LEU A 555 -22.11 26.50 1.89
CA LEU A 555 -21.22 27.65 1.80
C LEU A 555 -20.51 27.81 0.45
N TYR A 556 -20.21 26.70 -0.25
CA TYR A 556 -19.64 26.72 -1.60
C TYR A 556 -20.68 26.78 -2.73
N GLY A 557 -21.98 26.65 -2.44
CA GLY A 557 -23.05 26.80 -3.43
C GLY A 557 -23.01 25.81 -4.60
N LEU A 558 -22.50 24.60 -4.36
CA LEU A 558 -22.23 23.58 -5.38
C LEU A 558 -23.52 22.93 -5.92
N ASN A 559 -24.19 23.63 -6.83
CA ASN A 559 -25.21 23.07 -7.73
C ASN A 559 -24.74 23.21 -9.19
N MET A 560 -23.50 22.78 -9.43
CA MET A 560 -22.79 22.91 -10.71
C MET A 560 -23.13 21.72 -11.62
N LYS A 561 -24.18 21.87 -12.44
CA LYS A 561 -24.46 20.93 -13.53
C LYS A 561 -23.42 21.07 -14.66
N GLY A 562 -22.34 20.31 -14.59
CA GLY A 562 -21.42 20.09 -15.72
C GLY A 562 -19.94 20.18 -15.38
N SER A 563 -19.41 19.13 -14.75
CA SER A 563 -17.99 18.76 -14.75
C SER A 563 -17.88 17.29 -14.34
N ASP A 564 -17.60 16.41 -15.30
CA ASP A 564 -17.76 14.94 -15.15
C ASP A 564 -16.59 14.26 -14.39
N GLU A 565 -16.00 14.94 -13.40
CA GLU A 565 -14.98 14.40 -12.48
C GLU A 565 -15.30 14.78 -11.01
N ASN A 566 -16.43 14.26 -10.54
CA ASN A 566 -16.53 13.51 -9.29
C ASN A 566 -15.94 14.13 -8.00
N VAL A 567 -16.33 15.36 -7.69
CA VAL A 567 -16.21 15.92 -6.32
C VAL A 567 -17.04 15.12 -5.31
N ASP A 568 -18.19 14.59 -5.73
CA ASP A 568 -19.04 13.76 -4.86
C ASP A 568 -18.37 12.42 -4.51
N ASP A 569 -17.73 11.70 -5.43
CA ASP A 569 -16.96 10.48 -5.11
C ASP A 569 -15.83 10.73 -4.10
N VAL A 570 -15.21 11.92 -4.13
CA VAL A 570 -14.18 12.31 -3.15
C VAL A 570 -14.81 12.53 -1.76
N ILE A 571 -16.02 13.10 -1.71
CA ILE A 571 -16.77 13.28 -0.46
C ILE A 571 -17.25 11.93 0.08
N ASP A 572 -17.79 11.06 -0.78
CA ASP A 572 -18.27 9.73 -0.40
C ASP A 572 -17.10 8.82 0.02
N SER A 573 -15.95 8.87 -0.68
CA SER A 573 -14.70 8.22 -0.23
C SER A 573 -14.23 8.71 1.14
N MET A 574 -14.44 10.00 1.47
CA MET A 574 -14.14 10.54 2.80
C MET A 574 -15.18 10.14 3.86
N ILE A 575 -16.40 9.77 3.48
CA ILE A 575 -17.43 9.23 4.37
C ILE A 575 -17.19 7.74 4.64
N ASP A 576 -16.79 6.97 3.63
CA ASP A 576 -16.39 5.56 3.78
C ASP A 576 -15.15 5.46 4.66
N LEU A 577 -14.08 6.23 4.39
CA LEU A 577 -12.89 6.33 5.24
C LEU A 577 -13.17 6.85 6.67
N ALA A 578 -14.29 7.54 6.90
CA ALA A 578 -14.72 7.99 8.23
C ALA A 578 -15.65 7.00 8.96
N SER A 579 -16.16 5.99 8.27
CA SER A 579 -17.10 4.99 8.83
C SER A 579 -16.52 3.58 8.93
N GLU A 580 -15.50 3.25 8.13
CA GLU A 580 -14.65 2.08 8.39
C GLU A 580 -13.91 2.25 9.73
N THR A 581 -14.18 1.34 10.67
CA THR A 581 -13.64 1.37 12.04
C THR A 581 -12.45 0.43 12.25
N GLU A 582 -11.94 -0.20 11.17
CA GLU A 582 -10.74 -1.03 11.23
C GLU A 582 -9.46 -0.18 11.04
N GLU A 583 -8.44 -0.47 11.85
CA GLU A 583 -7.13 0.19 11.72
C GLU A 583 -6.46 -0.19 10.39
N SER A 584 -6.20 0.80 9.53
CA SER A 584 -5.59 0.53 8.23
C SER A 584 -4.23 -0.15 8.39
N LYS A 585 -3.96 -1.20 7.61
CA LYS A 585 -2.68 -1.95 7.62
C LYS A 585 -1.45 -1.11 7.24
N ILE A 586 -1.66 0.16 6.88
CA ILE A 586 -0.65 1.15 6.50
C ILE A 586 -0.14 1.92 7.74
N GLY A 587 -0.83 1.83 8.89
CA GLY A 587 -0.37 2.40 10.16
C GLY A 587 -0.53 3.92 10.28
N VAL A 588 -1.34 4.52 9.40
CA VAL A 588 -1.80 5.92 9.47
C VAL A 588 -3.27 5.89 9.88
N SER A 589 -3.66 6.72 10.86
CA SER A 589 -5.05 6.79 11.28
C SER A 589 -5.89 7.60 10.29
N ASN A 590 -7.17 7.22 10.13
CA ASN A 590 -8.09 7.93 9.24
C ASN A 590 -8.25 9.41 9.67
N SER A 591 -8.03 9.71 10.96
CA SER A 591 -7.97 11.08 11.49
C SER A 591 -6.82 11.92 10.94
N GLU A 592 -5.66 11.32 10.69
CA GLU A 592 -4.48 11.99 10.11
C GLU A 592 -4.66 12.20 8.60
N VAL A 593 -5.29 11.25 7.90
CA VAL A 593 -5.67 11.41 6.48
C VAL A 593 -6.64 12.57 6.32
N ILE A 594 -7.71 12.63 7.13
CA ILE A 594 -8.68 13.75 7.12
C ILE A 594 -8.00 15.08 7.50
N HIS A 595 -7.10 15.08 8.49
CA HIS A 595 -6.32 16.27 8.87
C HIS A 595 -5.40 16.77 7.74
N ALA A 596 -4.77 15.87 7.00
CA ALA A 596 -3.93 16.20 5.85
C ALA A 596 -4.75 16.82 4.71
N THR A 597 -5.88 16.19 4.31
CA THR A 597 -6.76 16.71 3.25
C THR A 597 -7.34 18.08 3.59
N LEU A 598 -7.79 18.31 4.84
CA LEU A 598 -8.24 19.62 5.30
C LEU A 598 -7.11 20.67 5.32
N SER A 599 -5.87 20.25 5.60
CA SER A 599 -4.70 21.14 5.56
C SER A 599 -4.33 21.53 4.12
N MET A 600 -4.47 20.61 3.16
CA MET A 600 -4.28 20.91 1.73
C MET A 600 -5.35 21.86 1.19
N LEU A 601 -6.62 21.68 1.57
CA LEU A 601 -7.70 22.60 1.21
C LEU A 601 -7.45 24.01 1.76
N LEU A 602 -6.99 24.13 3.02
CA LEU A 602 -6.62 25.42 3.61
C LEU A 602 -5.47 26.10 2.85
N MET A 603 -4.43 25.35 2.46
CA MET A 603 -3.35 25.85 1.61
C MET A 603 -3.86 26.36 0.25
N GLY A 604 -4.80 25.66 -0.38
CA GLY A 604 -5.41 26.11 -1.64
C GLY A 604 -6.17 27.44 -1.48
N ILE A 605 -6.91 27.60 -0.38
CA ILE A 605 -7.60 28.86 -0.05
C ILE A 605 -6.59 29.98 0.17
N GLU A 606 -5.55 29.78 0.99
CA GLU A 606 -4.54 30.82 1.27
C GLU A 606 -3.71 31.18 0.02
N GLN A 607 -3.50 30.24 -0.92
CA GLN A 607 -2.92 30.52 -2.23
C GLN A 607 -3.84 31.33 -3.15
N THR A 608 -5.16 31.05 -3.19
CA THR A 608 -6.10 31.86 -3.99
C THR A 608 -6.33 33.25 -3.41
N GLU A 609 -6.37 33.40 -2.07
CA GLU A 609 -6.33 34.71 -1.40
C GLU A 609 -5.08 35.50 -1.81
N SER A 610 -3.91 34.85 -1.85
CA SER A 610 -2.65 35.47 -2.30
C SER A 610 -2.72 35.93 -3.75
N GLN A 611 -3.21 35.12 -4.69
CA GLN A 611 -3.38 35.50 -6.10
C GLN A 611 -4.38 36.66 -6.29
N LEU A 612 -5.44 36.71 -5.48
CA LEU A 612 -6.43 37.80 -5.45
C LEU A 612 -5.91 39.10 -4.80
N THR A 613 -4.75 39.07 -4.13
CA THR A 613 -4.03 40.27 -3.71
C THR A 613 -3.06 40.76 -4.78
N ILE A 614 -2.28 39.87 -5.40
CA ILE A 614 -1.29 40.22 -6.45
C ILE A 614 -1.97 40.92 -7.65
N THR A 615 -3.13 40.41 -8.08
CA THR A 615 -3.90 40.93 -9.23
C THR A 615 -4.50 42.34 -9.04
N LYS A 616 -4.27 43.01 -7.90
CA LYS A 616 -4.66 44.42 -7.69
C LYS A 616 -3.55 45.44 -7.92
N ASP A 617 -2.28 45.04 -7.84
CA ASP A 617 -1.16 45.98 -7.87
C ASP A 617 -0.51 46.11 -9.26
N GLU A 618 -0.83 45.24 -10.22
CA GLU A 618 -0.23 45.24 -11.58
C GLU A 618 -1.02 46.04 -12.65
N VAL A 619 -2.10 46.75 -12.29
CA VAL A 619 -2.88 47.57 -13.27
C VAL A 619 -2.39 49.02 -13.30
N ALA A 620 -1.08 49.23 -13.45
CA ALA A 620 -0.46 50.55 -13.37
C ALA A 620 0.88 50.77 -14.10
N ASP A 621 1.20 50.07 -15.21
CA ASP A 621 2.14 50.66 -16.19
C ASP A 621 1.99 50.17 -17.64
N ASP A 622 2.61 50.93 -18.55
CA ASP A 622 2.87 50.78 -19.99
C ASP A 622 2.24 49.63 -20.82
N GLY A 623 1.77 50.00 -22.03
CA GLY A 623 1.64 49.06 -23.15
C GLY A 623 2.27 49.66 -24.42
N VAL A 624 2.65 48.85 -25.42
CA VAL A 624 3.03 49.30 -26.78
C VAL A 624 3.12 48.12 -27.77
N SER A 625 2.90 48.43 -29.05
CA SER A 625 3.21 47.66 -30.28
C SER A 625 2.39 46.41 -30.66
N THR A 626 1.84 46.51 -31.85
CA THR A 626 1.36 45.45 -32.76
C THR A 626 2.49 44.57 -33.31
N HIS A 627 2.15 43.31 -33.67
CA HIS A 627 2.37 42.64 -34.98
C HIS A 627 1.88 41.18 -34.81
N SER A 628 0.80 40.70 -35.45
CA SER A 628 0.65 40.29 -36.87
C SER A 628 1.61 39.17 -37.31
N GLU A 629 1.11 37.95 -37.49
CA GLU A 629 0.88 37.36 -38.83
C GLU A 629 0.15 36.01 -38.77
N GLU A 630 -0.22 35.52 -39.95
CA GLU A 630 -1.11 34.39 -40.23
C GLU A 630 -0.44 33.02 -39.99
N ASN A 631 -1.23 31.95 -39.88
CA ASN A 631 -1.16 30.80 -40.79
C ASN A 631 -2.34 29.84 -40.57
N ASP A 632 -3.02 29.47 -41.66
CA ASP A 632 -4.08 28.46 -41.66
C ASP A 632 -3.48 27.04 -41.73
N ALA A 633 -4.14 26.07 -41.10
CA ALA A 633 -3.89 24.64 -41.32
C ALA A 633 -5.15 23.81 -41.05
N ASP A 634 -5.95 23.54 -42.08
CA ASP A 634 -7.04 22.57 -42.02
C ASP A 634 -6.52 21.17 -41.67
N ILE A 635 -6.99 20.58 -40.56
CA ILE A 635 -6.79 19.17 -40.25
C ILE A 635 -8.13 18.48 -40.06
N ILE A 636 -8.33 17.43 -40.85
CA ILE A 636 -9.60 16.71 -41.00
C ILE A 636 -9.92 15.93 -39.72
N LYS A 637 -11.06 16.26 -39.07
CA LYS A 637 -11.63 15.43 -37.99
C LYS A 637 -12.19 14.13 -38.58
N VAL A 638 -11.40 13.06 -38.53
CA VAL A 638 -11.90 11.69 -38.69
C VAL A 638 -12.36 11.18 -37.33
N SER A 639 -13.67 11.06 -37.14
CA SER A 639 -14.25 10.49 -35.92
C SER A 639 -14.21 8.98 -35.95
N VAL A 640 -13.48 8.36 -35.02
CA VAL A 640 -13.55 6.93 -34.72
C VAL A 640 -13.70 6.79 -33.21
N GLN A 641 -14.81 6.23 -32.75
CA GLN A 641 -14.99 5.85 -31.35
C GLN A 641 -14.23 4.53 -31.11
N PRO A 642 -13.43 4.40 -30.04
CA PRO A 642 -13.16 3.10 -29.45
C PRO A 642 -14.45 2.60 -28.76
N ASP A 643 -14.74 1.30 -28.91
CA ASP A 643 -15.84 0.64 -28.22
C ASP A 643 -15.41 0.28 -26.79
N GLU A 644 -16.31 0.33 -25.82
CA GLU A 644 -15.98 0.14 -24.40
C GLU A 644 -15.87 -1.35 -24.06
N GLY A 645 -14.66 -1.91 -24.24
CA GLY A 645 -14.33 -3.27 -23.83
C GLY A 645 -14.14 -3.39 -22.32
N GLU A 646 -15.06 -4.10 -21.66
CA GLU A 646 -14.99 -4.45 -20.24
C GLU A 646 -13.63 -5.07 -19.89
N LYS A 647 -13.01 -4.57 -18.81
CA LYS A 647 -11.85 -5.21 -18.16
C LYS A 647 -12.31 -5.91 -16.90
N ASP A 648 -12.18 -7.23 -16.86
CA ASP A 648 -12.21 -7.98 -15.62
C ASP A 648 -11.22 -9.16 -15.71
N ARG A 649 -10.35 -9.26 -14.70
CA ARG A 649 -9.29 -10.29 -14.49
C ARG A 649 -8.07 -10.25 -15.43
#